data_AF-A0A1G6ESK6-F1
#
_entry.id   AF-A0A1G6ESK6-F1
#
_cell.length_a   1.000
_cell.length_b   1.000
_cell.length_c   1.000
_cell.angle_alpha   90.00
_cell.angle_beta   90.00
_cell.angle_gamma   90.00
#
_symmetry.space_group_name_H-M   'P 1'
#
loop_
_entity.id
_entity.type
_entity.pdbx_description
1 polymer ?
#
loop_
_entity_poly.entity_id
_entity_poly.type
_entity_poly.pdbx_seq_one_letter_code
_entity_poly.pdbx_strand_id
1 'polypeptide(L)'
;MGKPKHISRFALCFTAAAVCLSSQITAFAAEKTGSWDAPSGTVIDQETFQMSLPTVYLHINGGTEEFEKVNSSKDHSYKASGSMDIVIPEGFEGYVDSDAEITGIEGAEIEYIRGRGNSTWTPGDEKNPYKIKLAKKANIFGMGKSKHWALLANIFDSSLSKDRMSAYVADQLGLDYTPMGYPVDVMLDDGNGGYVYLGSYLLMETVRVESSRVDISVPEADEIEEGDYFFSLAQSITSADHFMTQKGVHYENGDPSFDAEEDEKAGTEAQKEYIRGFVQDAEDAAMLGRVRDENEPSGWKEVKASDYIDYESAARYWLIQNFSSNRDSYKNGSTYFYKTADSDEEKGKMYSGPVWDCDLAYMNIYNTEGYSRTVPWMLSLMKDESFFNIVKTEWSREGGLRDQAVLLSKDGGLLDQYAEEIATSAAQDHLAHPAKYEDFDNIQDSVNELKTWIKARIEWCDGHLYELPDVIRTVTLKYGDGEYDFDRYVGMQDTQFMGSDIDYPKEGYFLAGWLDEDGNEVTLSDEMISEDRVFTAKYIPDSEVIRAKEIWFSDPHPAVDLEEEAFLCSYTVYPENAQDRNQIKWSSSDPAVVTVTEDGNLYEFKSTGTATITARLYNGKEFSYDITVYDDTVIPESIDVAEDSLELTVGERGQAAFRLYPENAKYDRLSFNMEMTEGENVIDIDNNGVISALAPGKAKVSVSAVSFVRTDSGMDIKTVTDSYEVVVKAPAQKEIKVSAVWNDGDNKDGIRPISAFITFFADGDFLKAAEVYADTDWKAVITAPDSAEITVNVFKTEVISGTDGEGTYSYEITGSADEGFVVTFTHTPEEDESSEDDSSENESSKDESSEDESSEAESSKDESSEAESSKNDTSKASEAPKDNNPKTGAAVSLFAVSLITAAAVTAVVKRREK
;
A
#
# COMPACT_ATOMS: atom_id res chain seq x y z
N MET A 1 -2.91 -16.07 -86.27
CA MET A 1 -2.44 -14.71 -86.61
C MET A 1 -3.63 -13.76 -86.53
N GLY A 2 -3.62 -12.81 -85.60
CA GLY A 2 -4.70 -11.84 -85.42
C GLY A 2 -4.61 -11.12 -84.07
N LYS A 3 -3.90 -9.99 -84.03
CA LYS A 3 -3.96 -8.92 -83.00
C LYS A 3 -4.94 -7.82 -83.51
N PRO A 4 -5.23 -6.74 -82.75
CA PRO A 4 -6.25 -6.64 -81.70
C PRO A 4 -7.23 -5.47 -82.01
N LYS A 5 -8.21 -5.18 -81.14
CA LYS A 5 -8.67 -3.79 -80.91
C LYS A 5 -9.55 -3.67 -79.67
N HIS A 6 -9.28 -2.58 -78.93
CA HIS A 6 -10.03 -2.00 -77.82
C HIS A 6 -9.87 -2.64 -76.43
N ILE A 7 -9.01 -2.03 -75.61
CA ILE A 7 -9.27 -1.54 -74.24
C ILE A 7 -8.18 -0.49 -73.96
N SER A 8 -8.52 0.80 -74.05
CA SER A 8 -7.62 1.92 -73.68
C SER A 8 -8.41 3.23 -73.42
N ARG A 9 -9.68 3.13 -73.01
CA ARG A 9 -10.46 4.33 -72.61
C ARG A 9 -11.15 4.25 -71.25
N PHE A 10 -11.16 3.09 -70.59
CA PHE A 10 -11.80 2.94 -69.27
C PHE A 10 -10.85 3.19 -68.09
N ALA A 11 -9.56 2.91 -68.23
CA ALA A 11 -8.59 3.08 -67.13
C ALA A 11 -8.17 4.55 -66.88
N LEU A 12 -8.29 5.43 -67.88
CA LEU A 12 -7.93 6.84 -67.74
C LEU A 12 -9.03 7.71 -67.12
N CYS A 13 -10.30 7.28 -67.17
CA CYS A 13 -11.41 8.03 -66.56
C CYS A 13 -11.52 7.81 -65.04
N PHE A 14 -11.16 6.63 -64.54
CA PHE A 14 -11.20 6.34 -63.09
C PHE A 14 -10.06 7.00 -62.31
N THR A 15 -8.86 7.10 -62.92
CA THR A 15 -7.74 7.83 -62.31
C THR A 15 -7.93 9.34 -62.36
N ALA A 16 -8.56 9.88 -63.41
CA ALA A 16 -8.89 11.31 -63.47
C ALA A 16 -10.04 11.70 -62.52
N ALA A 17 -11.02 10.82 -62.31
CA ALA A 17 -12.12 11.07 -61.35
C ALA A 17 -11.65 10.96 -59.89
N ALA A 18 -10.80 9.99 -59.56
CA ALA A 18 -10.24 9.87 -58.21
C ALA A 18 -9.28 11.01 -57.85
N VAL A 19 -8.50 11.52 -58.81
CA VAL A 19 -7.62 12.69 -58.60
C VAL A 19 -8.40 14.01 -58.59
N CYS A 20 -9.52 14.12 -59.31
CA CYS A 20 -10.42 15.29 -59.19
C CYS A 20 -11.24 15.27 -57.90
N LEU A 21 -11.65 14.10 -57.39
CA LEU A 21 -12.34 14.00 -56.11
C LEU A 21 -11.36 14.24 -54.95
N SER A 22 -10.14 13.70 -55.03
CA SER A 22 -9.12 13.96 -53.99
C SER A 22 -8.69 15.42 -53.98
N SER A 23 -8.57 16.09 -55.14
CA SER A 23 -8.22 17.51 -55.23
C SER A 23 -9.38 18.43 -54.89
N GLN A 24 -10.64 18.03 -55.10
CA GLN A 24 -11.81 18.77 -54.62
C GLN A 24 -12.00 18.60 -53.10
N ILE A 25 -11.69 17.43 -52.52
CA ILE A 25 -11.72 17.21 -51.07
C ILE A 25 -10.58 17.95 -50.37
N THR A 26 -9.36 17.97 -50.94
CA THR A 26 -8.26 18.81 -50.39
C THR A 26 -8.49 20.31 -50.60
N ALA A 27 -9.16 20.72 -51.68
CA ALA A 27 -9.53 22.13 -51.87
C ALA A 27 -10.70 22.57 -50.96
N PHE A 28 -11.65 21.68 -50.64
CA PHE A 28 -12.73 21.96 -49.68
C PHE A 28 -12.22 21.99 -48.23
N ALA A 29 -11.25 21.13 -47.89
CA ALA A 29 -10.60 21.13 -46.57
C ALA A 29 -9.74 22.38 -46.36
N ALA A 30 -9.03 22.86 -47.40
CA ALA A 30 -8.18 24.05 -47.30
C ALA A 30 -8.96 25.38 -47.26
N GLU A 31 -10.21 25.45 -47.72
CA GLU A 31 -11.05 26.66 -47.62
C GLU A 31 -11.70 26.83 -46.22
N LYS A 32 -11.71 25.78 -45.37
CA LYS A 32 -12.22 25.84 -43.99
C LYS A 32 -11.13 25.95 -42.91
N THR A 33 -9.87 25.75 -43.24
CA THR A 33 -8.75 26.07 -42.33
C THR A 33 -8.48 27.57 -42.36
N GLY A 34 -9.38 28.35 -41.77
CA GLY A 34 -9.12 29.77 -41.51
C GLY A 34 -7.91 29.91 -40.60
N SER A 35 -6.91 30.68 -41.02
CA SER A 35 -5.86 31.11 -40.10
C SER A 35 -6.48 31.98 -39.01
N TRP A 36 -6.22 31.63 -37.76
CA TRP A 36 -6.69 32.33 -36.58
C TRP A 36 -5.96 33.66 -36.39
N ASP A 37 -6.31 34.67 -37.19
CA ASP A 37 -5.95 36.07 -36.93
C ASP A 37 -7.08 36.74 -36.13
N ALA A 38 -7.43 36.20 -34.96
CA ALA A 38 -8.29 36.88 -33.99
C ALA A 38 -7.45 37.30 -32.78
N PRO A 39 -7.50 38.58 -32.35
CA PRO A 39 -6.76 39.02 -31.18
C PRO A 39 -7.29 38.31 -29.92
N SER A 40 -6.37 37.81 -29.09
CA SER A 40 -6.66 37.20 -27.79
C SER A 40 -7.56 38.11 -26.94
N GLY A 41 -8.62 37.56 -26.36
CA GLY A 41 -9.58 38.30 -25.52
C GLY A 41 -10.83 38.81 -26.25
N THR A 42 -11.24 38.15 -27.35
CA THR A 42 -12.52 38.43 -28.01
C THR A 42 -13.63 37.67 -27.28
N VAL A 43 -14.64 38.38 -26.77
CA VAL A 43 -15.86 37.76 -26.23
C VAL A 43 -16.63 37.15 -27.39
N ILE A 44 -16.87 35.83 -27.36
CA ILE A 44 -17.83 35.19 -28.26
C ILE A 44 -19.21 35.44 -27.67
N ASP A 45 -19.95 36.34 -28.31
CA ASP A 45 -21.35 36.61 -28.02
C ASP A 45 -22.25 35.89 -29.04
N GLN A 46 -23.57 36.00 -28.86
CA GLN A 46 -24.54 35.39 -29.76
C GLN A 46 -24.39 35.84 -31.23
N GLU A 47 -23.85 37.03 -31.50
CA GLU A 47 -23.71 37.56 -32.87
C GLU A 47 -22.50 36.98 -33.61
N THR A 48 -21.48 36.56 -32.87
CA THR A 48 -20.22 36.01 -33.41
C THR A 48 -20.14 34.49 -33.33
N PHE A 49 -20.97 33.86 -32.51
CA PHE A 49 -21.09 32.41 -32.38
C PHE A 49 -21.65 31.72 -33.65
N GLN A 50 -21.00 30.63 -34.04
CA GLN A 50 -21.41 29.72 -35.09
C GLN A 50 -21.94 28.44 -34.47
N MET A 51 -23.27 28.31 -34.48
CA MET A 51 -23.96 27.11 -34.03
C MET A 51 -23.66 25.94 -34.97
N SER A 52 -22.83 25.02 -34.49
CA SER A 52 -22.44 23.79 -35.21
C SER A 52 -22.85 22.51 -34.47
N LEU A 53 -23.00 22.60 -33.15
CA LEU A 53 -23.46 21.54 -32.26
C LEU A 53 -24.79 21.92 -31.59
N PRO A 54 -25.52 20.95 -31.01
CA PRO A 54 -26.60 21.25 -30.07
C PRO A 54 -26.12 22.25 -29.02
N THR A 55 -26.86 23.35 -28.87
CA THR A 55 -26.47 24.44 -27.97
C THR A 55 -27.41 24.48 -26.78
N VAL A 56 -26.84 24.41 -25.58
CA VAL A 56 -27.53 24.54 -24.30
C VAL A 56 -27.55 26.01 -23.91
N TYR A 57 -28.74 26.60 -23.77
CA TYR A 57 -28.93 27.95 -23.23
C TYR A 57 -29.38 27.85 -21.78
N LEU A 58 -28.61 28.44 -20.87
CA LEU A 58 -28.88 28.49 -19.43
C LEU A 58 -29.46 29.85 -19.05
N HIS A 59 -30.69 29.84 -18.54
CA HIS A 59 -31.40 31.02 -18.04
C HIS A 59 -31.45 30.97 -16.52
N ILE A 60 -30.36 31.40 -15.88
CA ILE A 60 -30.23 31.35 -14.42
C ILE A 60 -30.99 32.52 -13.79
N ASN A 61 -31.77 32.25 -12.75
CA ASN A 61 -32.49 33.29 -12.01
C ASN A 61 -31.50 34.24 -11.36
N GLY A 62 -31.42 35.48 -11.85
CA GLY A 62 -30.40 36.45 -11.42
C GLY A 62 -29.21 36.59 -12.37
N GLY A 63 -29.20 35.88 -13.50
CA GLY A 63 -28.20 36.01 -14.57
C GLY A 63 -26.78 35.64 -14.15
N THR A 64 -25.80 36.30 -14.76
CA THR A 64 -24.37 36.06 -14.55
C THR A 64 -23.91 36.33 -13.12
N GLU A 65 -24.48 37.32 -12.42
CA GLU A 65 -24.15 37.61 -11.01
C GLU A 65 -24.50 36.44 -10.08
N GLU A 66 -25.61 35.74 -10.36
CA GLU A 66 -25.99 34.56 -9.58
C GLU A 66 -25.13 33.35 -9.96
N PHE A 67 -24.86 33.18 -11.25
CA PHE A 67 -24.04 32.07 -11.74
C PHE A 67 -22.59 32.16 -11.24
N GLU A 68 -22.04 33.36 -11.08
CA GLU A 68 -20.70 33.56 -10.52
C GLU A 68 -20.57 32.99 -9.10
N LYS A 69 -21.65 32.99 -8.31
CA LYS A 69 -21.64 32.36 -6.98
C LYS A 69 -21.59 30.84 -7.06
N VAL A 70 -22.23 30.25 -8.07
CA VAL A 70 -22.08 28.82 -8.38
C VAL A 70 -20.63 28.53 -8.74
N ASN A 71 -20.06 29.33 -9.65
CA ASN A 71 -18.71 29.16 -10.18
C ASN A 71 -17.61 29.37 -9.12
N SER A 72 -17.85 30.27 -8.15
CA SER A 72 -16.93 30.58 -7.05
C SER A 72 -17.10 29.67 -5.81
N SER A 73 -18.01 28.69 -5.83
CA SER A 73 -18.25 27.78 -4.70
C SER A 73 -17.09 26.80 -4.53
N LYS A 74 -16.40 26.84 -3.37
CA LYS A 74 -15.23 26.00 -3.09
C LYS A 74 -15.55 24.51 -2.89
N ASP A 75 -16.73 24.23 -2.35
CA ASP A 75 -17.19 22.90 -1.92
C ASP A 75 -18.39 22.41 -2.73
N HIS A 76 -18.72 23.10 -3.83
CA HIS A 76 -19.88 22.83 -4.68
C HIS A 76 -21.25 22.98 -3.99
N SER A 77 -21.31 23.58 -2.81
CA SER A 77 -22.55 23.66 -2.02
C SER A 77 -23.55 24.68 -2.57
N TYR A 78 -23.09 25.69 -3.32
CA TYR A 78 -23.97 26.74 -3.84
C TYR A 78 -24.80 26.22 -5.02
N LYS A 79 -26.13 26.41 -4.93
CA LYS A 79 -27.12 25.97 -5.91
C LYS A 79 -27.88 27.17 -6.46
N ALA A 80 -27.95 27.30 -7.78
CA ALA A 80 -28.80 28.29 -8.45
C ALA A 80 -29.94 27.61 -9.22
N SER A 81 -31.10 28.25 -9.31
CA SER A 81 -32.25 27.75 -10.09
C SER A 81 -32.43 28.53 -11.39
N GLY A 82 -33.21 27.99 -12.33
CA GLY A 82 -33.42 28.67 -13.61
C GLY A 82 -34.21 27.82 -14.60
N SER A 83 -33.91 27.99 -15.89
CA SER A 83 -34.39 27.11 -16.96
C SER A 83 -33.31 26.87 -18.00
N MET A 84 -33.50 25.83 -18.81
CA MET A 84 -32.60 25.41 -19.86
C MET A 84 -33.36 25.20 -21.17
N ASP A 85 -32.80 25.72 -22.26
CA ASP A 85 -33.16 25.34 -23.62
C ASP A 85 -32.04 24.52 -24.27
N ILE A 86 -32.40 23.61 -25.16
CA ILE A 86 -31.46 22.91 -26.04
C ILE A 86 -31.93 23.13 -27.48
N VAL A 87 -31.12 23.81 -28.27
CA VAL A 87 -31.39 24.11 -29.68
C VAL A 87 -30.54 23.21 -30.56
N ILE A 88 -31.18 22.53 -31.52
CA ILE A 88 -30.49 21.66 -32.48
C ILE A 88 -30.24 22.45 -33.77
N PRO A 89 -28.99 22.50 -34.28
CA PRO A 89 -28.69 23.13 -35.56
C PRO A 89 -29.47 22.49 -36.71
N GLU A 90 -29.84 23.29 -37.71
CA GLU A 90 -30.53 22.78 -38.90
C GLU A 90 -29.64 21.76 -39.63
N GLY A 91 -30.19 20.56 -39.88
CA GLY A 91 -29.46 19.47 -40.56
C GLY A 91 -28.43 18.74 -39.70
N PHE A 92 -28.39 19.00 -38.38
CA PHE A 92 -27.58 18.21 -37.46
C PHE A 92 -28.17 16.81 -37.30
N GLU A 93 -27.46 15.81 -37.80
CA GLU A 93 -27.83 14.38 -37.67
C GLU A 93 -27.09 13.70 -36.49
N GLY A 94 -26.07 14.38 -35.93
CA GLY A 94 -25.20 13.87 -34.87
C GLY A 94 -24.30 12.72 -35.31
N TYR A 95 -23.16 12.58 -34.65
CA TYR A 95 -22.29 11.44 -34.87
C TYR A 95 -22.82 10.19 -34.16
N VAL A 96 -23.31 9.25 -34.97
CA VAL A 96 -23.55 7.81 -34.72
C VAL A 96 -23.58 7.38 -33.25
N ASP A 97 -24.78 7.17 -32.67
CA ASP A 97 -24.99 6.00 -31.78
C ASP A 97 -26.45 5.64 -31.42
N SER A 98 -27.45 6.18 -32.12
CA SER A 98 -28.81 5.67 -31.90
C SER A 98 -29.73 5.98 -33.06
N ASP A 99 -30.68 5.08 -33.31
CA ASP A 99 -31.93 5.40 -34.04
C ASP A 99 -32.80 6.45 -33.26
N ALA A 100 -32.26 7.07 -32.20
CA ALA A 100 -32.99 8.02 -31.38
C ALA A 100 -32.95 9.41 -32.01
N GLU A 101 -34.12 10.04 -32.05
CA GLU A 101 -34.29 11.38 -32.58
C GLU A 101 -33.62 12.40 -31.65
N ILE A 102 -32.56 13.07 -32.13
CA ILE A 102 -31.94 14.21 -31.44
C ILE A 102 -32.93 15.37 -31.50
N THR A 103 -33.56 15.68 -30.36
CA THR A 103 -34.59 16.70 -30.25
C THR A 103 -34.16 17.81 -29.30
N GLY A 104 -34.60 19.03 -29.63
CA GLY A 104 -34.41 20.18 -28.76
C GLY A 104 -35.33 20.14 -27.53
N ILE A 105 -35.02 20.99 -26.57
CA ILE A 105 -35.79 21.17 -25.34
C ILE A 105 -36.07 22.66 -25.19
N GLU A 106 -37.29 23.03 -24.81
CA GLU A 106 -37.69 24.41 -24.58
C GLU A 106 -38.24 24.54 -23.16
N GLY A 107 -37.71 25.49 -22.40
CA GLY A 107 -38.14 25.90 -21.08
C GLY A 107 -38.03 24.81 -20.01
N ALA A 108 -37.03 23.92 -20.07
CA ALA A 108 -36.86 22.91 -19.04
C ALA A 108 -36.43 23.57 -17.72
N GLU A 109 -37.33 23.56 -16.74
CA GLU A 109 -37.08 24.13 -15.41
C GLU A 109 -35.92 23.40 -14.70
N ILE A 110 -34.92 24.17 -14.28
CA ILE A 110 -33.76 23.73 -13.50
C ILE A 110 -34.11 23.92 -12.01
N GLU A 111 -34.21 22.82 -11.28
CA GLU A 111 -34.35 22.82 -9.83
C GLU A 111 -33.07 23.36 -9.19
N TYR A 112 -31.91 22.84 -9.61
CA TYR A 112 -30.63 23.48 -9.37
C TYR A 112 -29.57 23.17 -10.42
N ILE A 113 -28.64 24.12 -10.57
CA ILE A 113 -27.31 23.94 -11.13
C ILE A 113 -26.28 24.24 -10.03
N ARG A 114 -25.21 23.44 -9.97
CA ARG A 114 -24.08 23.64 -9.06
C ARG A 114 -22.78 23.16 -9.68
N GLY A 115 -21.64 23.53 -9.08
CA GLY A 115 -20.34 22.98 -9.44
C GLY A 115 -20.23 21.49 -9.20
N ARG A 116 -19.26 20.84 -9.86
CA ARG A 116 -18.90 19.44 -9.62
C ARG A 116 -17.43 19.19 -9.96
N GLY A 117 -16.97 17.97 -9.69
CA GLY A 117 -15.62 17.52 -10.05
C GLY A 117 -14.61 17.81 -8.95
N ASN A 118 -13.47 17.12 -9.00
CA ASN A 118 -12.40 17.29 -8.02
C ASN A 118 -11.28 18.12 -8.65
N SER A 119 -10.32 17.44 -9.31
CA SER A 119 -9.20 18.05 -10.03
C SER A 119 -9.64 19.01 -11.14
N THR A 120 -10.82 18.79 -11.72
CA THR A 120 -11.37 19.60 -12.82
C THR A 120 -12.07 20.89 -12.37
N TRP A 121 -12.19 21.13 -11.06
CA TRP A 121 -12.88 22.30 -10.52
C TRP A 121 -11.89 23.27 -9.90
N THR A 122 -11.92 24.53 -10.36
CA THR A 122 -11.19 25.63 -9.74
C THR A 122 -12.17 26.77 -9.45
N PRO A 123 -12.39 27.16 -8.17
CA PRO A 123 -13.36 28.19 -7.83
C PRO A 123 -13.08 29.53 -8.53
N GLY A 124 -14.07 30.04 -9.27
CA GLY A 124 -14.00 31.30 -10.00
C GLY A 124 -13.24 31.23 -11.34
N ASP A 125 -12.93 30.02 -11.81
CA ASP A 125 -12.26 29.79 -13.09
C ASP A 125 -13.20 30.01 -14.29
N GLU A 126 -12.63 30.28 -15.46
CA GLU A 126 -13.38 30.65 -16.67
C GLU A 126 -14.19 29.50 -17.27
N LYS A 127 -13.76 28.25 -17.00
CA LYS A 127 -14.40 27.04 -17.52
C LYS A 127 -14.37 25.93 -16.46
N ASN A 128 -15.55 25.55 -15.98
CA ASN A 128 -15.72 24.59 -14.90
C ASN A 128 -16.86 23.60 -15.24
N PRO A 129 -16.81 22.34 -14.76
CA PRO A 129 -17.89 21.39 -14.98
C PRO A 129 -19.06 21.58 -14.01
N TYR A 130 -20.28 21.29 -14.46
CA TYR A 130 -21.51 21.52 -13.70
C TYR A 130 -22.38 20.28 -13.60
N LYS A 131 -23.18 20.24 -12.54
CA LYS A 131 -24.29 19.30 -12.37
C LYS A 131 -25.61 20.04 -12.47
N ILE A 132 -26.55 19.48 -13.23
CA ILE A 132 -27.89 20.02 -13.43
C ILE A 132 -28.91 19.01 -12.91
N LYS A 133 -29.84 19.48 -12.07
CA LYS A 133 -31.07 18.77 -11.71
C LYS A 133 -32.26 19.52 -12.27
N LEU A 134 -33.02 18.86 -13.15
CA LEU A 134 -34.27 19.37 -13.70
C LEU A 134 -35.45 19.11 -12.74
N ALA A 135 -36.43 20.01 -12.74
CA ALA A 135 -37.64 19.83 -11.95
C ALA A 135 -38.44 18.57 -12.38
N LYS A 136 -38.34 18.19 -13.66
CA LYS A 136 -39.02 17.02 -14.26
C LYS A 136 -38.03 16.18 -15.08
N LYS A 137 -38.26 14.87 -15.13
CA LYS A 137 -37.48 13.96 -15.96
C LYS A 137 -37.60 14.36 -17.43
N ALA A 138 -36.48 14.52 -18.12
CA ALA A 138 -36.39 14.75 -19.56
C ALA A 138 -35.64 13.59 -20.23
N ASN A 139 -35.91 13.31 -21.50
CA ASN A 139 -35.11 12.39 -22.31
C ASN A 139 -34.23 13.22 -23.22
N ILE A 140 -32.99 13.50 -22.81
CA ILE A 140 -32.06 14.33 -23.57
C ILE A 140 -31.30 13.44 -24.54
N PHE A 141 -31.39 13.71 -25.84
CA PHE A 141 -30.69 13.00 -26.92
C PHE A 141 -30.88 11.46 -26.92
N GLY A 142 -32.03 10.98 -26.43
CA GLY A 142 -32.29 9.53 -26.37
C GLY A 142 -31.57 8.81 -25.24
N MET A 143 -30.85 9.52 -24.36
CA MET A 143 -30.11 8.99 -23.21
C MET A 143 -31.02 8.66 -22.03
N GLY A 144 -32.23 8.14 -22.26
CA GLY A 144 -33.17 7.80 -21.19
C GLY A 144 -33.73 8.99 -20.39
N LYS A 145 -34.77 8.74 -19.60
CA LYS A 145 -35.46 9.80 -18.83
C LYS A 145 -34.83 10.00 -17.46
N SER A 146 -34.14 11.12 -17.26
CA SER A 146 -33.59 11.51 -15.96
C SER A 146 -33.82 12.99 -15.62
N LYS A 147 -33.75 13.30 -14.33
CA LYS A 147 -33.63 14.67 -13.84
C LYS A 147 -32.18 15.13 -13.78
N HIS A 148 -31.22 14.21 -13.73
CA HIS A 148 -29.83 14.51 -13.36
C HIS A 148 -28.91 14.39 -14.56
N TRP A 149 -28.21 15.48 -14.84
CA TRP A 149 -27.32 15.62 -15.98
C TRP A 149 -26.01 16.27 -15.55
N ALA A 150 -24.93 15.99 -16.28
CA ALA A 150 -23.64 16.62 -16.07
C ALA A 150 -23.21 17.37 -17.34
N LEU A 151 -22.61 18.54 -17.15
CA LEU A 151 -21.82 19.24 -18.17
C LEU A 151 -20.35 19.04 -17.81
N LEU A 152 -19.65 18.17 -18.52
CA LEU A 152 -18.21 17.98 -18.35
C LEU A 152 -17.45 18.96 -19.22
N ALA A 153 -16.52 19.70 -18.61
CA ALA A 153 -15.72 20.72 -19.28
C ALA A 153 -14.55 20.14 -20.10
N ASN A 154 -14.19 18.87 -19.86
CA ASN A 154 -13.09 18.15 -20.51
C ASN A 154 -11.75 18.90 -20.51
N ILE A 155 -11.45 19.63 -19.43
CA ILE A 155 -10.30 20.56 -19.38
C ILE A 155 -8.94 19.86 -19.48
N PHE A 156 -8.84 18.57 -19.15
CA PHE A 156 -7.61 17.77 -19.27
C PHE A 156 -7.56 16.92 -20.55
N ASP A 157 -8.55 17.08 -21.43
CA ASP A 157 -8.65 16.33 -22.67
C ASP A 157 -8.60 17.28 -23.87
N SER A 158 -7.39 17.44 -24.42
CA SER A 158 -7.19 18.20 -25.65
C SER A 158 -7.96 17.63 -26.85
N SER A 159 -8.34 16.35 -26.84
CA SER A 159 -9.14 15.75 -27.92
C SER A 159 -10.65 15.91 -27.72
N LEU A 160 -11.10 16.37 -26.55
CA LEU A 160 -12.51 16.47 -26.13
C LEU A 160 -13.34 15.18 -26.37
N SER A 161 -12.68 14.02 -26.41
CA SER A 161 -13.25 12.75 -26.87
C SER A 161 -13.11 11.58 -25.89
N LYS A 162 -12.18 11.62 -24.93
CA LYS A 162 -11.77 10.44 -24.14
C LYS A 162 -12.90 9.81 -23.34
N ASP A 163 -13.71 10.61 -22.63
CA ASP A 163 -14.86 10.12 -21.87
C ASP A 163 -15.89 9.45 -22.79
N ARG A 164 -16.30 10.16 -23.85
CA ARG A 164 -17.29 9.68 -24.80
C ARG A 164 -16.81 8.40 -25.50
N MET A 165 -15.55 8.34 -25.91
CA MET A 165 -15.01 7.18 -26.63
C MET A 165 -14.82 5.97 -25.70
N SER A 166 -14.49 6.19 -24.43
CA SER A 166 -14.42 5.11 -23.44
C SER A 166 -15.80 4.55 -23.13
N ALA A 167 -16.81 5.42 -23.00
CA ALA A 167 -18.20 5.01 -22.91
C ALA A 167 -18.66 4.25 -24.16
N TYR A 168 -18.33 4.73 -25.36
CA TYR A 168 -18.64 4.00 -26.59
C TYR A 168 -18.06 2.58 -26.57
N VAL A 169 -16.78 2.42 -26.23
CA VAL A 169 -16.15 1.08 -26.17
C VAL A 169 -16.83 0.19 -25.13
N ALA A 170 -17.17 0.74 -23.97
CA ALA A 170 -17.90 0.02 -22.91
C ALA A 170 -19.27 -0.50 -23.38
N ASP A 171 -20.05 0.32 -24.10
CA ASP A 171 -21.32 -0.09 -24.71
C ASP A 171 -21.12 -1.18 -25.77
N GLN A 172 -20.14 -1.02 -26.67
CA GLN A 172 -19.85 -1.99 -27.72
C GLN A 172 -19.37 -3.35 -27.18
N LEU A 173 -18.72 -3.37 -26.02
CA LEU A 173 -18.34 -4.60 -25.33
C LEU A 173 -19.50 -5.24 -24.58
N GLY A 174 -20.61 -4.52 -24.36
CA GLY A 174 -21.81 -5.02 -23.71
C GLY A 174 -21.70 -5.02 -22.19
N LEU A 175 -21.22 -3.92 -21.60
CA LEU A 175 -21.45 -3.62 -20.19
C LEU A 175 -22.89 -3.11 -20.00
N ASP A 176 -23.63 -3.66 -19.03
CA ASP A 176 -25.09 -3.47 -18.92
C ASP A 176 -25.53 -2.01 -18.78
N TYR A 177 -24.78 -1.19 -18.05
CA TYR A 177 -24.95 0.26 -18.05
C TYR A 177 -23.63 0.95 -18.37
N THR A 178 -23.69 1.90 -19.31
CA THR A 178 -22.59 2.79 -19.64
C THR A 178 -23.12 4.20 -19.85
N PRO A 179 -22.64 5.19 -19.07
CA PRO A 179 -23.02 6.59 -19.22
C PRO A 179 -22.71 7.12 -20.61
N MET A 180 -23.74 7.62 -21.30
CA MET A 180 -23.63 8.23 -22.63
C MET A 180 -23.54 9.76 -22.53
N GLY A 181 -22.92 10.39 -23.53
CA GLY A 181 -22.82 11.85 -23.59
C GLY A 181 -22.71 12.41 -25.00
N TYR A 182 -23.22 13.63 -25.19
CA TYR A 182 -23.19 14.37 -26.46
C TYR A 182 -22.43 15.68 -26.34
N PRO A 183 -21.60 16.04 -27.35
CA PRO A 183 -20.91 17.31 -27.37
C PRO A 183 -21.93 18.44 -27.57
N VAL A 184 -21.81 19.49 -26.78
CA VAL A 184 -22.69 20.65 -26.81
C VAL A 184 -21.88 21.94 -26.64
N ASP A 185 -22.39 23.02 -27.22
CA ASP A 185 -21.98 24.38 -26.86
C ASP A 185 -22.86 24.88 -25.71
N VAL A 186 -22.30 25.62 -24.75
CA VAL A 186 -23.06 26.16 -23.61
C VAL A 186 -23.05 27.69 -23.63
N MET A 187 -24.25 28.27 -23.54
CA MET A 187 -24.51 29.70 -23.51
C MET A 187 -25.21 30.07 -22.20
N LEU A 188 -24.75 31.12 -21.53
CA LEU A 188 -25.36 31.66 -20.31
C LEU A 188 -26.06 32.98 -20.62
N ASP A 189 -27.35 33.09 -20.27
CA ASP A 189 -28.11 34.34 -20.36
C ASP A 189 -27.50 35.42 -19.45
N ASP A 190 -27.19 36.58 -20.02
CA ASP A 190 -26.57 37.71 -19.30
C ASP A 190 -27.56 38.53 -18.47
N GLY A 191 -28.86 38.21 -18.53
CA GLY A 191 -29.95 38.93 -17.85
C GLY A 191 -30.32 40.28 -18.48
N ASN A 192 -29.63 40.69 -19.54
CA ASN A 192 -29.80 41.94 -20.27
C ASN A 192 -30.21 41.74 -21.73
N GLY A 193 -30.59 40.52 -22.10
CA GLY A 193 -31.04 40.14 -23.45
C GLY A 193 -29.93 39.68 -24.39
N GLY A 194 -28.74 39.38 -23.84
CA GLY A 194 -27.61 38.76 -24.54
C GLY A 194 -27.19 37.43 -23.90
N TYR A 195 -26.11 36.84 -24.42
CA TYR A 195 -25.55 35.59 -23.93
C TYR A 195 -24.03 35.65 -23.85
N VAL A 196 -23.48 34.95 -22.86
CA VAL A 196 -22.06 34.68 -22.68
C VAL A 196 -21.79 33.23 -23.05
N TYR A 197 -20.87 33.00 -23.99
CA TYR A 197 -20.43 31.64 -24.33
C TYR A 197 -19.55 31.08 -23.20
N LEU A 198 -19.97 29.96 -22.61
CA LEU A 198 -19.21 29.26 -21.56
C LEU A 198 -18.22 28.24 -22.12
N GLY A 199 -18.37 27.81 -23.37
CA GLY A 199 -17.46 26.87 -24.01
C GLY A 199 -18.13 25.62 -24.58
N SER A 200 -17.28 24.71 -25.06
CA SER A 200 -17.61 23.36 -25.51
C SER A 200 -17.61 22.41 -24.31
N TYR A 201 -18.67 21.63 -24.17
CA TYR A 201 -18.88 20.67 -23.07
C TYR A 201 -19.36 19.32 -23.59
N LEU A 202 -19.20 18.28 -22.77
CA LEU A 202 -19.91 17.01 -22.95
C LEU A 202 -21.13 17.00 -22.01
N LEU A 203 -22.34 17.04 -22.58
CA LEU A 203 -23.59 16.84 -21.83
C LEU A 203 -23.80 15.33 -21.66
N MET A 204 -23.68 14.85 -20.43
CA MET A 204 -23.58 13.42 -20.12
C MET A 204 -24.61 12.98 -19.08
N GLU A 205 -24.98 11.70 -19.16
CA GLU A 205 -25.62 10.97 -18.07
C GLU A 205 -24.75 11.00 -16.80
N THR A 206 -25.38 10.83 -15.64
CA THR A 206 -24.66 10.63 -14.37
C THR A 206 -24.81 9.18 -13.93
N VAL A 207 -23.78 8.61 -13.29
CA VAL A 207 -23.90 7.29 -12.67
C VAL A 207 -24.88 7.40 -11.51
N ARG A 208 -26.01 6.69 -11.61
CA ARG A 208 -27.10 6.67 -10.63
C ARG A 208 -27.91 5.38 -10.75
N VAL A 209 -28.60 5.02 -9.68
CA VAL A 209 -29.59 3.93 -9.68
C VAL A 209 -30.94 4.44 -10.22
N GLU A 210 -31.21 4.15 -11.49
CA GLU A 210 -32.48 4.46 -12.17
C GLU A 210 -32.73 3.47 -13.32
N SER A 211 -33.99 3.28 -13.72
CA SER A 211 -34.38 2.33 -14.77
C SER A 211 -33.83 2.59 -16.18
N SER A 212 -33.23 3.75 -16.43
CA SER A 212 -32.51 4.04 -17.69
C SER A 212 -31.02 4.28 -17.46
N ARG A 213 -30.52 3.88 -16.30
CA ARG A 213 -29.14 4.05 -15.84
C ARG A 213 -28.67 2.69 -15.32
N VAL A 214 -28.15 2.63 -14.10
CA VAL A 214 -27.96 1.38 -13.39
C VAL A 214 -29.34 0.88 -12.94
N ASP A 215 -29.94 0.00 -13.72
CA ASP A 215 -31.28 -0.54 -13.47
C ASP A 215 -31.21 -1.69 -12.47
N ILE A 216 -31.11 -1.31 -11.20
CA ILE A 216 -31.10 -2.24 -10.08
C ILE A 216 -32.23 -1.92 -9.09
N SER A 217 -32.74 -2.96 -8.44
CA SER A 217 -33.81 -2.91 -7.44
C SER A 217 -33.21 -2.92 -6.04
N VAL A 218 -33.01 -1.72 -5.48
CA VAL A 218 -32.54 -1.56 -4.09
C VAL A 218 -33.56 -2.16 -3.12
N PRO A 219 -33.17 -3.02 -2.17
CA PRO A 219 -34.09 -3.71 -1.28
C PRO A 219 -34.79 -2.78 -0.31
N GLU A 220 -36.03 -3.14 0.05
CA GLU A 220 -36.69 -2.61 1.23
C GLU A 220 -35.98 -3.08 2.51
N ALA A 221 -36.20 -2.38 3.62
CA ALA A 221 -35.44 -2.56 4.86
C ALA A 221 -35.45 -4.00 5.44
N ASP A 222 -36.50 -4.78 5.15
CA ASP A 222 -36.69 -6.16 5.61
C ASP A 222 -36.35 -7.24 4.56
N GLU A 223 -35.98 -6.87 3.33
CA GLU A 223 -35.72 -7.77 2.19
C GLU A 223 -34.23 -7.77 1.80
N ILE A 224 -33.34 -7.92 2.78
CA ILE A 224 -31.88 -7.73 2.62
C ILE A 224 -31.27 -8.65 1.55
N GLU A 225 -31.54 -9.95 1.60
CA GLU A 225 -30.90 -10.92 0.67
C GLU A 225 -31.52 -10.89 -0.75
N GLU A 226 -32.72 -10.35 -0.88
CA GLU A 226 -33.54 -10.37 -2.11
C GLU A 226 -33.36 -9.12 -2.99
N GLY A 227 -32.50 -8.17 -2.59
CA GLY A 227 -32.26 -6.94 -3.34
C GLY A 227 -30.89 -6.81 -3.99
N ASP A 228 -30.81 -5.85 -4.90
CA ASP A 228 -29.59 -5.43 -5.55
C ASP A 228 -28.88 -4.33 -4.74
N TYR A 229 -27.56 -4.27 -4.84
CA TYR A 229 -26.74 -3.30 -4.11
C TYR A 229 -25.78 -2.58 -5.05
N PHE A 230 -25.57 -1.28 -4.82
CA PHE A 230 -24.56 -0.49 -5.52
C PHE A 230 -23.49 -0.03 -4.55
N PHE A 231 -22.23 -0.06 -4.98
CA PHE A 231 -21.08 0.35 -4.18
C PHE A 231 -19.90 0.73 -5.08
N SER A 232 -18.89 1.36 -4.50
CA SER A 232 -17.67 1.74 -5.21
C SER A 232 -16.43 1.46 -4.38
N LEU A 233 -15.25 1.61 -4.96
CA LEU A 233 -14.06 1.87 -4.14
C LEU A 233 -14.24 3.20 -3.41
N ALA A 234 -13.63 3.33 -2.24
CA ALA A 234 -13.80 4.53 -1.41
C ALA A 234 -13.08 5.73 -2.03
N GLN A 235 -13.73 6.89 -2.05
CA GLN A 235 -13.05 8.15 -2.37
C GLN A 235 -12.27 8.69 -1.16
N SER A 236 -12.78 8.48 0.06
CA SER A 236 -12.17 8.92 1.31
C SER A 236 -12.38 7.90 2.42
N ILE A 237 -11.36 7.69 3.24
CA ILE A 237 -11.44 6.85 4.46
C ILE A 237 -12.25 7.50 5.59
N THR A 238 -12.61 8.78 5.45
CA THR A 238 -13.41 9.52 6.43
C THR A 238 -14.91 9.55 6.10
N SER A 239 -15.33 8.91 5.00
CA SER A 239 -16.74 8.81 4.63
C SER A 239 -17.53 8.00 5.67
N ALA A 240 -18.79 8.37 5.92
CA ALA A 240 -19.65 7.66 6.86
C ALA A 240 -19.99 6.23 6.39
N ASP A 241 -19.94 5.99 5.08
CA ASP A 241 -20.25 4.70 4.45
C ASP A 241 -18.99 3.94 4.01
N HIS A 242 -17.81 4.42 4.42
CA HIS A 242 -16.53 3.75 4.23
C HIS A 242 -16.49 2.41 4.98
N PHE A 243 -15.88 1.41 4.35
CA PHE A 243 -15.38 0.22 5.02
C PHE A 243 -14.11 -0.29 4.34
N MET A 244 -13.37 -1.12 5.07
CA MET A 244 -12.17 -1.79 4.57
C MET A 244 -12.33 -3.28 4.74
N THR A 245 -12.02 -4.05 3.71
CA THR A 245 -11.99 -5.52 3.78
C THR A 245 -10.75 -6.01 4.53
N GLN A 246 -10.75 -7.27 4.95
CA GLN A 246 -9.58 -7.91 5.57
C GLN A 246 -8.36 -7.97 4.61
N LYS A 247 -8.56 -7.72 3.30
CA LYS A 247 -7.48 -7.65 2.31
C LYS A 247 -6.98 -6.22 2.05
N GLY A 248 -7.43 -5.25 2.86
CA GLY A 248 -6.97 -3.87 2.80
C GLY A 248 -7.55 -3.05 1.65
N VAL A 249 -8.64 -3.51 1.04
CA VAL A 249 -9.32 -2.76 -0.03
C VAL A 249 -10.40 -1.88 0.58
N HIS A 250 -10.39 -0.60 0.23
CA HIS A 250 -11.31 0.39 0.76
C HIS A 250 -12.50 0.57 -0.18
N TYR A 251 -13.70 0.42 0.36
CA TYR A 251 -14.98 0.52 -0.33
C TYR A 251 -15.89 1.56 0.32
N GLU A 252 -16.91 1.96 -0.42
CA GLU A 252 -17.96 2.86 0.03
C GLU A 252 -19.32 2.32 -0.43
N ASN A 253 -20.27 2.25 0.50
CA ASN A 253 -21.64 1.80 0.22
C ASN A 253 -22.48 2.93 -0.37
N GLY A 254 -23.40 2.60 -1.29
CA GLY A 254 -24.52 3.48 -1.63
C GLY A 254 -24.53 4.02 -3.06
N ASP A 255 -25.65 4.67 -3.42
CA ASP A 255 -25.85 5.34 -4.72
C ASP A 255 -24.85 6.49 -4.85
N PRO A 256 -24.04 6.56 -5.92
CA PRO A 256 -23.08 7.63 -6.17
C PRO A 256 -23.81 8.88 -6.63
N SER A 257 -24.98 9.16 -6.07
CA SER A 257 -25.87 10.23 -6.47
C SER A 257 -25.17 11.59 -6.41
N PHE A 258 -24.04 11.69 -5.69
CA PHE A 258 -23.25 12.88 -5.38
C PHE A 258 -24.08 13.99 -4.74
N ASP A 259 -25.32 13.73 -4.31
CA ASP A 259 -26.24 14.69 -3.69
C ASP A 259 -26.47 14.28 -2.24
N ALA A 260 -25.66 14.81 -1.32
CA ALA A 260 -25.73 14.54 0.12
C ALA A 260 -27.12 14.78 0.77
N GLU A 261 -28.01 15.51 0.08
CA GLU A 261 -29.38 15.80 0.52
C GLU A 261 -30.42 14.79 0.00
N GLU A 262 -30.09 13.95 -1.01
CA GLU A 262 -30.95 12.85 -1.49
C GLU A 262 -30.53 11.48 -0.93
N ASP A 263 -29.51 11.45 -0.06
CA ASP A 263 -28.99 10.29 0.68
C ASP A 263 -29.95 9.73 1.75
N GLU A 264 -31.26 10.04 1.67
CA GLU A 264 -32.30 9.30 2.41
C GLU A 264 -32.34 7.79 2.04
N LYS A 265 -31.49 7.34 1.10
CA LYS A 265 -31.32 5.96 0.65
C LYS A 265 -29.98 5.31 1.06
N ALA A 266 -29.29 5.79 2.11
CA ALA A 266 -28.02 5.21 2.57
C ALA A 266 -28.07 3.72 3.01
N GLY A 267 -29.21 3.04 2.86
CA GLY A 267 -29.43 1.69 3.36
C GLY A 267 -29.48 1.64 4.89
N THR A 268 -30.15 0.62 5.44
CA THR A 268 -30.09 0.32 6.88
C THR A 268 -28.71 -0.24 7.25
N GLU A 269 -28.30 -0.15 8.52
CA GLU A 269 -27.04 -0.76 8.96
C GLU A 269 -26.99 -2.28 8.69
N ALA A 270 -28.14 -2.97 8.70
CA ALA A 270 -28.20 -4.37 8.34
C ALA A 270 -27.92 -4.62 6.85
N GLN A 271 -28.41 -3.74 5.97
CA GLN A 271 -28.10 -3.77 4.54
C GLN A 271 -26.61 -3.47 4.28
N LYS A 272 -26.04 -2.50 5.00
CA LYS A 272 -24.60 -2.19 4.93
C LYS A 272 -23.74 -3.36 5.39
N GLU A 273 -24.11 -4.01 6.49
CA GLU A 273 -23.37 -5.17 7.01
C GLU A 273 -23.43 -6.35 6.05
N TYR A 274 -24.60 -6.60 5.44
CA TYR A 274 -24.75 -7.63 4.41
C TYR A 274 -23.81 -7.41 3.22
N ILE A 275 -23.83 -6.20 2.62
CA ILE A 275 -22.99 -5.94 1.44
C ILE A 275 -21.49 -5.97 1.78
N ARG A 276 -21.10 -5.52 2.99
CA ARG A 276 -19.71 -5.65 3.50
C ARG A 276 -19.29 -7.11 3.57
N GLY A 277 -20.14 -7.97 4.14
CA GLY A 277 -19.90 -9.42 4.22
C GLY A 277 -19.81 -10.06 2.83
N PHE A 278 -20.71 -9.71 1.91
CA PHE A 278 -20.67 -10.21 0.54
C PHE A 278 -19.40 -9.79 -0.21
N VAL A 279 -18.97 -8.54 -0.10
CA VAL A 279 -17.73 -8.06 -0.72
C VAL A 279 -16.52 -8.78 -0.14
N GLN A 280 -16.49 -8.99 1.19
CA GLN A 280 -15.45 -9.79 1.85
C GLN A 280 -15.42 -11.22 1.30
N ASP A 281 -16.57 -11.88 1.16
CA ASP A 281 -16.68 -13.23 0.60
C ASP A 281 -16.23 -13.28 -0.86
N ALA A 282 -16.56 -12.27 -1.67
CA ALA A 282 -16.13 -12.19 -3.07
C ALA A 282 -14.60 -12.06 -3.19
N GLU A 283 -13.97 -11.25 -2.33
CA GLU A 283 -12.51 -11.14 -2.25
C GLU A 283 -11.86 -12.44 -1.77
N ASP A 284 -12.39 -13.06 -0.72
CA ASP A 284 -11.86 -14.32 -0.19
C ASP A 284 -12.02 -15.47 -1.21
N ALA A 285 -13.14 -15.52 -1.93
CA ALA A 285 -13.33 -16.48 -3.02
C ALA A 285 -12.29 -16.30 -4.14
N ALA A 286 -11.97 -15.06 -4.51
CA ALA A 286 -10.97 -14.75 -5.53
C ALA A 286 -9.52 -15.01 -5.07
N MET A 287 -9.17 -14.62 -3.85
CA MET A 287 -7.80 -14.68 -3.32
C MET A 287 -7.47 -16.05 -2.74
N LEU A 288 -8.41 -16.66 -2.02
CA LEU A 288 -8.20 -17.87 -1.21
C LEU A 288 -8.90 -19.11 -1.78
N GLY A 289 -9.90 -18.94 -2.66
CA GLY A 289 -10.71 -20.05 -3.16
C GLY A 289 -11.68 -20.62 -2.11
N ARG A 290 -12.04 -19.81 -1.11
CA ARG A 290 -12.88 -20.20 0.03
C ARG A 290 -13.53 -18.98 0.68
N VAL A 291 -14.61 -19.20 1.42
CA VAL A 291 -15.31 -18.17 2.22
C VAL A 291 -15.57 -18.69 3.63
N ARG A 292 -15.85 -17.78 4.57
CA ARG A 292 -16.20 -18.19 5.94
C ARG A 292 -17.59 -18.83 5.95
N ASP A 293 -17.74 -19.95 6.64
CA ASP A 293 -19.03 -20.63 6.84
C ASP A 293 -19.05 -21.27 8.23
N GLU A 294 -19.89 -20.76 9.13
CA GLU A 294 -20.01 -21.25 10.50
C GLU A 294 -20.58 -22.68 10.59
N ASN A 295 -21.19 -23.17 9.52
CA ASN A 295 -21.71 -24.53 9.47
C ASN A 295 -20.62 -25.55 9.12
N GLU A 296 -19.48 -25.10 8.60
CA GLU A 296 -18.34 -25.96 8.32
C GLU A 296 -17.51 -26.18 9.59
N PRO A 297 -17.09 -27.42 9.91
CA PRO A 297 -16.27 -27.69 11.10
C PRO A 297 -14.96 -26.92 11.16
N SER A 298 -14.41 -26.54 10.00
CA SER A 298 -13.20 -25.71 9.87
C SER A 298 -13.48 -24.20 9.96
N GLY A 299 -14.75 -23.78 9.89
CA GLY A 299 -15.16 -22.40 9.68
C GLY A 299 -15.00 -21.89 8.24
N TRP A 300 -14.58 -22.75 7.30
CA TRP A 300 -14.29 -22.39 5.91
C TRP A 300 -14.94 -23.34 4.92
N LYS A 301 -15.51 -22.77 3.86
CA LYS A 301 -16.10 -23.49 2.72
C LYS A 301 -15.35 -23.17 1.43
N GLU A 302 -14.92 -24.21 0.71
CA GLU A 302 -14.35 -24.06 -0.63
C GLU A 302 -15.41 -23.56 -1.63
N VAL A 303 -15.05 -22.56 -2.42
CA VAL A 303 -15.93 -21.95 -3.44
C VAL A 303 -15.11 -21.51 -4.64
N LYS A 304 -15.77 -21.17 -5.74
CA LYS A 304 -15.13 -20.50 -6.87
C LYS A 304 -15.41 -19.02 -6.82
N ALA A 305 -14.46 -18.20 -7.28
CA ALA A 305 -14.70 -16.77 -7.40
C ALA A 305 -15.86 -16.45 -8.37
N SER A 306 -16.07 -17.29 -9.40
CA SER A 306 -17.22 -17.20 -10.33
C SER A 306 -18.60 -17.45 -9.70
N ASP A 307 -18.64 -17.95 -8.45
CA ASP A 307 -19.89 -18.06 -7.68
C ASP A 307 -20.30 -16.69 -7.09
N TYR A 308 -19.36 -15.75 -6.97
CA TYR A 308 -19.55 -14.43 -6.34
C TYR A 308 -19.29 -13.25 -7.28
N ILE A 309 -18.48 -13.44 -8.33
CA ILE A 309 -18.07 -12.39 -9.27
C ILE A 309 -18.50 -12.78 -10.68
N ASP A 310 -19.16 -11.85 -11.37
CA ASP A 310 -19.46 -12.01 -12.79
C ASP A 310 -18.19 -11.77 -13.62
N TYR A 311 -17.64 -12.85 -14.18
CA TYR A 311 -16.36 -12.81 -14.89
C TYR A 311 -16.42 -12.00 -16.19
N GLU A 312 -17.57 -11.94 -16.88
CA GLU A 312 -17.69 -11.20 -18.13
C GLU A 312 -17.61 -9.69 -17.90
N SER A 313 -18.40 -9.15 -16.96
CA SER A 313 -18.36 -7.73 -16.60
C SER A 313 -17.00 -7.34 -16.04
N ALA A 314 -16.42 -8.14 -15.14
CA ALA A 314 -15.09 -7.92 -14.58
C ALA A 314 -13.99 -7.90 -15.66
N ALA A 315 -14.00 -8.85 -16.59
CA ALA A 315 -13.02 -8.90 -17.68
C ALA A 315 -13.16 -7.71 -18.64
N ARG A 316 -14.38 -7.36 -19.06
CA ARG A 316 -14.64 -6.21 -19.94
C ARG A 316 -14.24 -4.90 -19.29
N TYR A 317 -14.65 -4.69 -18.04
CA TYR A 317 -14.33 -3.48 -17.27
C TYR A 317 -12.82 -3.33 -17.06
N TRP A 318 -12.14 -4.40 -16.63
CA TRP A 318 -10.68 -4.38 -16.47
C TRP A 318 -9.95 -4.09 -17.79
N LEU A 319 -10.39 -4.71 -18.89
CA LEU A 319 -9.81 -4.49 -20.22
C LEU A 319 -9.91 -3.04 -20.66
N ILE A 320 -11.07 -2.39 -20.47
CA ILE A 320 -11.26 -0.97 -20.83
C ILE A 320 -10.33 -0.09 -20.02
N GLN A 321 -10.32 -0.26 -18.69
CA GLN A 321 -9.51 0.56 -17.78
C GLN A 321 -8.00 0.38 -17.98
N ASN A 322 -7.55 -0.83 -18.29
CA ASN A 322 -6.15 -1.10 -18.57
C ASN A 322 -5.76 -0.69 -19.98
N PHE A 323 -6.59 -0.96 -21.00
CA PHE A 323 -6.29 -0.55 -22.36
C PHE A 323 -6.15 0.97 -22.44
N SER A 324 -7.06 1.71 -21.82
CA SER A 324 -7.04 3.17 -21.78
C SER A 324 -5.98 3.75 -20.84
N SER A 325 -5.27 2.91 -20.07
CA SER A 325 -4.33 3.34 -19.04
C SER A 325 -4.94 4.35 -18.06
N ASN A 326 -6.21 4.15 -17.66
CA ASN A 326 -6.91 5.08 -16.78
C ASN A 326 -6.28 5.10 -15.37
N ARG A 327 -5.77 6.27 -14.98
CA ARG A 327 -5.06 6.48 -13.71
C ARG A 327 -5.95 6.46 -12.47
N ASP A 328 -7.25 6.71 -12.63
CA ASP A 328 -8.22 6.69 -11.53
C ASP A 328 -8.88 5.33 -11.34
N SER A 329 -8.73 4.43 -12.31
CA SER A 329 -9.24 3.06 -12.18
C SER A 329 -8.59 2.32 -11.01
N TYR A 330 -9.42 1.65 -10.22
CA TYR A 330 -9.01 0.86 -9.06
C TYR A 330 -8.22 1.63 -7.99
N LYS A 331 -8.39 2.96 -7.90
CA LYS A 331 -7.70 3.82 -6.94
C LYS A 331 -8.65 4.56 -6.00
N ASN A 332 -9.78 5.05 -6.50
CA ASN A 332 -10.70 5.94 -5.79
C ASN A 332 -12.16 5.73 -6.23
N GLY A 333 -13.05 6.64 -5.81
CA GLY A 333 -14.51 6.60 -6.00
C GLY A 333 -15.05 6.46 -7.42
N SER A 334 -14.23 6.61 -8.46
CA SER A 334 -14.66 6.47 -9.87
C SER A 334 -14.63 5.01 -10.36
N THR A 335 -14.54 4.03 -9.45
CA THR A 335 -14.60 2.60 -9.75
C THR A 335 -15.83 1.97 -9.09
N TYR A 336 -16.81 1.59 -9.92
CA TYR A 336 -18.15 1.19 -9.48
C TYR A 336 -18.41 -0.31 -9.64
N PHE A 337 -19.25 -0.82 -8.75
CA PHE A 337 -19.73 -2.19 -8.75
C PHE A 337 -21.21 -2.24 -8.35
N TYR A 338 -21.87 -3.32 -8.71
CA TYR A 338 -23.18 -3.64 -8.17
C TYR A 338 -23.31 -5.15 -7.92
N LYS A 339 -24.10 -5.53 -6.93
CA LYS A 339 -24.47 -6.92 -6.63
C LYS A 339 -25.92 -7.13 -7.03
N THR A 340 -26.21 -8.17 -7.80
CA THR A 340 -27.59 -8.55 -8.13
C THR A 340 -28.26 -9.34 -7.00
N ALA A 341 -29.58 -9.37 -6.94
CA ALA A 341 -30.36 -10.13 -5.98
C ALA A 341 -30.08 -11.63 -6.06
N ASP A 342 -30.24 -12.32 -4.93
CA ASP A 342 -30.25 -13.77 -4.93
C ASP A 342 -31.53 -14.26 -5.62
N SER A 343 -31.42 -15.33 -6.39
CA SER A 343 -32.57 -16.02 -6.99
C SER A 343 -32.85 -17.33 -6.26
N ASP A 344 -34.01 -17.92 -6.51
CA ASP A 344 -34.36 -19.25 -5.99
C ASP A 344 -33.32 -20.34 -6.37
N GLU A 345 -32.54 -20.12 -7.43
CA GLU A 345 -31.62 -21.11 -8.02
C GLU A 345 -30.13 -20.76 -7.82
N GLU A 346 -29.77 -19.48 -7.78
CA GLU A 346 -28.37 -19.00 -7.73
C GLU A 346 -28.23 -17.76 -6.85
N LYS A 347 -27.10 -17.65 -6.14
CA LYS A 347 -26.71 -16.42 -5.43
C LYS A 347 -26.45 -15.29 -6.43
N GLY A 348 -26.76 -14.07 -6.02
CA GLY A 348 -26.40 -12.87 -6.74
C GLY A 348 -24.89 -12.67 -6.80
N LYS A 349 -24.42 -11.97 -7.83
CA LYS A 349 -22.98 -11.77 -8.10
C LYS A 349 -22.62 -10.30 -8.13
N MET A 350 -21.34 -10.02 -7.87
CA MET A 350 -20.71 -8.72 -8.09
C MET A 350 -20.42 -8.53 -9.57
N TYR A 351 -20.94 -7.45 -10.13
CA TYR A 351 -20.68 -6.97 -11.48
C TYR A 351 -19.80 -5.73 -11.43
N SER A 352 -18.88 -5.60 -12.39
CA SER A 352 -18.03 -4.41 -12.53
C SER A 352 -18.64 -3.40 -13.49
N GLY A 353 -18.68 -2.13 -13.08
CA GLY A 353 -19.21 -1.02 -13.87
C GLY A 353 -20.25 -0.19 -13.12
N PRO A 354 -20.68 0.93 -13.72
CA PRO A 354 -20.32 1.43 -15.06
C PRO A 354 -18.90 2.01 -15.18
N VAL A 355 -18.43 2.18 -16.43
CA VAL A 355 -17.23 2.97 -16.75
C VAL A 355 -17.56 4.47 -16.60
N TRP A 356 -16.68 5.21 -15.95
CA TRP A 356 -16.84 6.63 -15.63
C TRP A 356 -15.45 7.28 -15.44
N ASP A 357 -15.36 8.60 -15.62
CA ASP A 357 -14.14 9.40 -15.36
C ASP A 357 -12.91 8.91 -16.15
N CYS A 358 -12.95 9.11 -17.47
CA CYS A 358 -11.88 8.71 -18.38
C CYS A 358 -11.17 9.92 -19.01
N ASP A 359 -11.32 11.12 -18.46
CA ASP A 359 -10.61 12.33 -18.90
C ASP A 359 -9.09 12.21 -18.69
N LEU A 360 -8.67 11.55 -17.61
CA LEU A 360 -7.27 11.17 -17.30
C LEU A 360 -6.84 9.83 -17.92
N ALA A 361 -7.61 9.29 -18.86
CA ALA A 361 -7.21 8.14 -19.66
C ALA A 361 -6.39 8.57 -20.89
N TYR A 362 -5.74 7.60 -21.54
CA TYR A 362 -4.94 7.76 -22.76
C TYR A 362 -3.79 8.79 -22.63
N MET A 363 -3.28 8.97 -21.40
CA MET A 363 -2.32 10.02 -21.11
C MET A 363 -0.89 9.66 -21.53
N ASN A 364 -0.13 10.70 -21.92
CA ASN A 364 1.30 10.68 -22.26
C ASN A 364 1.67 9.78 -23.45
N ILE A 365 1.93 10.39 -24.62
CA ILE A 365 2.40 9.69 -25.84
C ILE A 365 3.67 8.85 -25.62
N TYR A 366 4.44 9.13 -24.56
CA TYR A 366 5.69 8.43 -24.28
C TYR A 366 5.53 7.21 -23.37
N ASN A 367 4.35 6.96 -22.80
CA ASN A 367 4.11 5.77 -21.99
C ASN A 367 2.83 5.04 -22.43
N THR A 368 3.00 4.14 -23.40
CA THR A 368 1.95 3.25 -23.93
C THR A 368 2.09 1.82 -23.39
N GLU A 369 2.97 1.62 -22.41
CA GLU A 369 3.38 0.32 -21.89
C GLU A 369 2.92 0.13 -20.44
N GLY A 370 2.93 -1.12 -19.99
CA GLY A 370 2.56 -1.49 -18.63
C GLY A 370 1.05 -1.58 -18.40
N TYR A 371 0.69 -2.12 -17.24
CA TYR A 371 -0.69 -2.24 -16.77
C TYR A 371 -1.02 -1.12 -15.79
N SER A 372 -2.29 -0.71 -15.76
CA SER A 372 -2.79 0.26 -14.79
C SER A 372 -2.76 -0.33 -13.38
N ARG A 373 -2.94 0.54 -12.37
CA ARG A 373 -3.22 0.10 -11.00
C ARG A 373 -4.45 -0.81 -10.99
N THR A 374 -4.46 -1.77 -10.08
CA THR A 374 -5.58 -2.68 -9.86
C THR A 374 -5.64 -3.13 -8.39
N VAL A 375 -6.70 -3.84 -8.02
CA VAL A 375 -6.94 -4.39 -6.68
C VAL A 375 -6.47 -5.84 -6.59
N PRO A 376 -6.07 -6.34 -5.39
CA PRO A 376 -5.49 -7.67 -5.23
C PRO A 376 -6.38 -8.81 -5.76
N TRP A 377 -7.68 -8.76 -5.49
CA TRP A 377 -8.61 -9.81 -5.95
C TRP A 377 -8.71 -9.88 -7.47
N MET A 378 -8.63 -8.74 -8.17
CA MET A 378 -8.65 -8.70 -9.64
C MET A 378 -7.34 -9.29 -10.22
N LEU A 379 -6.19 -9.03 -9.59
CA LEU A 379 -4.94 -9.70 -9.98
C LEU A 379 -5.00 -11.21 -9.76
N SER A 380 -5.64 -11.66 -8.67
CA SER A 380 -5.84 -13.10 -8.44
C SER A 380 -6.72 -13.74 -9.52
N LEU A 381 -7.78 -13.05 -9.98
CA LEU A 381 -8.60 -13.53 -11.09
C LEU A 381 -7.79 -13.71 -12.38
N MET A 382 -6.77 -12.90 -12.65
CA MET A 382 -5.90 -13.08 -13.83
C MET A 382 -5.12 -14.39 -13.82
N LYS A 383 -4.90 -15.01 -12.65
CA LYS A 383 -4.31 -16.35 -12.53
C LYS A 383 -5.35 -17.47 -12.75
N ASP A 384 -6.64 -17.19 -12.63
CA ASP A 384 -7.71 -18.15 -12.95
C ASP A 384 -7.80 -18.30 -14.48
N GLU A 385 -7.50 -19.50 -14.97
CA GLU A 385 -7.51 -19.81 -16.40
C GLU A 385 -8.87 -19.50 -17.06
N SER A 386 -9.98 -19.74 -16.35
CA SER A 386 -11.32 -19.51 -16.87
C SER A 386 -11.64 -18.02 -17.01
N PHE A 387 -11.25 -17.20 -16.05
CA PHE A 387 -11.36 -15.74 -16.13
C PHE A 387 -10.45 -15.17 -17.23
N PHE A 388 -9.17 -15.55 -17.23
CA PHE A 388 -8.21 -15.01 -18.21
C PHE A 388 -8.52 -15.43 -19.65
N ASN A 389 -9.17 -16.58 -19.85
CA ASN A 389 -9.71 -16.95 -21.16
C ASN A 389 -10.80 -15.99 -21.66
N ILE A 390 -11.62 -15.43 -20.76
CA ILE A 390 -12.60 -14.39 -21.11
C ILE A 390 -11.86 -13.10 -21.50
N VAL A 391 -10.85 -12.67 -20.74
CA VAL A 391 -10.01 -11.50 -21.08
C VAL A 391 -9.41 -11.62 -22.48
N LYS A 392 -8.78 -12.76 -22.81
CA LYS A 392 -8.24 -13.02 -24.16
C LYS A 392 -9.31 -12.99 -25.24
N THR A 393 -10.50 -13.52 -24.94
CA THR A 393 -11.63 -13.56 -25.87
C THR A 393 -12.18 -12.16 -26.12
N GLU A 394 -12.43 -11.38 -25.07
CA GLU A 394 -12.96 -10.01 -25.18
C GLU A 394 -11.97 -9.05 -25.85
N TRP A 395 -10.65 -9.28 -25.72
CA TRP A 395 -9.64 -8.57 -26.51
C TRP A 395 -9.75 -8.89 -28.01
N SER A 396 -9.79 -10.19 -28.36
CA SER A 396 -9.51 -10.68 -29.72
C SER A 396 -10.73 -11.03 -30.59
N ARG A 397 -11.92 -11.20 -29.99
CA ARG A 397 -13.14 -11.59 -30.72
C ARG A 397 -13.55 -10.52 -31.74
N GLU A 398 -14.33 -10.93 -32.74
CA GLU A 398 -14.97 -9.99 -33.65
C GLU A 398 -15.83 -8.99 -32.86
N GLY A 399 -15.56 -7.70 -33.07
CA GLY A 399 -16.19 -6.60 -32.33
C GLY A 399 -15.74 -6.46 -30.88
N GLY A 400 -14.72 -7.22 -30.46
CA GLY A 400 -14.04 -7.08 -29.17
C GLY A 400 -13.16 -5.82 -29.10
N LEU A 401 -12.45 -5.64 -27.98
CA LEU A 401 -11.82 -4.36 -27.64
C LEU A 401 -10.80 -3.93 -28.70
N ARG A 402 -10.01 -4.88 -29.21
CA ARG A 402 -9.01 -4.61 -30.25
C ARG A 402 -9.64 -4.07 -31.53
N ASP A 403 -10.76 -4.66 -31.96
CA ASP A 403 -11.48 -4.22 -33.16
C ASP A 403 -12.07 -2.81 -32.97
N GLN A 404 -12.62 -2.52 -31.78
CA GLN A 404 -13.13 -1.18 -31.45
C GLN A 404 -12.00 -0.14 -31.41
N ALA A 405 -10.85 -0.47 -30.82
CA ALA A 405 -9.67 0.40 -30.79
C ALA A 405 -9.12 0.69 -32.20
N VAL A 406 -9.12 -0.29 -33.10
CA VAL A 406 -8.77 -0.10 -34.52
C VAL A 406 -9.81 0.79 -35.21
N LEU A 407 -11.10 0.58 -34.95
CA LEU A 407 -12.18 1.38 -35.53
C LEU A 407 -12.12 2.85 -35.09
N LEU A 408 -11.81 3.10 -33.82
CA LEU A 408 -11.55 4.43 -33.27
C LEU A 408 -10.39 5.11 -33.99
N SER A 409 -9.24 4.41 -34.13
CA SER A 409 -7.96 5.04 -34.47
C SER A 409 -7.52 4.99 -35.94
N LYS A 410 -8.18 4.19 -36.79
CA LYS A 410 -7.87 4.16 -38.23
C LYS A 410 -8.16 5.51 -38.90
N ASP A 411 -7.56 5.75 -40.06
CA ASP A 411 -7.82 6.98 -40.82
C ASP A 411 -9.25 6.99 -41.37
N GLY A 412 -9.96 8.10 -41.17
CA GLY A 412 -11.41 8.18 -41.35
C GLY A 412 -12.19 7.34 -40.35
N GLY A 413 -11.57 6.96 -39.23
CA GLY A 413 -12.19 6.23 -38.11
C GLY A 413 -13.12 7.12 -37.29
N LEU A 414 -13.59 6.61 -36.15
CA LEU A 414 -14.57 7.33 -35.33
C LEU A 414 -14.00 8.62 -34.72
N LEU A 415 -12.72 8.62 -34.34
CA LEU A 415 -12.08 9.81 -33.79
C LEU A 415 -11.95 10.94 -34.82
N ASP A 416 -11.64 10.62 -36.08
CA ASP A 416 -11.58 11.63 -37.14
C ASP A 416 -12.97 12.23 -37.40
N GLN A 417 -14.00 11.38 -37.46
CA GLN A 417 -15.37 11.83 -37.69
C GLN A 417 -15.90 12.68 -36.51
N TYR A 418 -15.54 12.33 -35.28
CA TYR A 418 -15.86 13.13 -34.09
C TYR A 418 -15.12 14.48 -34.09
N ALA A 419 -13.82 14.50 -34.42
CA ALA A 419 -13.08 15.76 -34.59
C ALA A 419 -13.70 16.68 -35.64
N GLU A 420 -14.15 16.13 -36.77
CA GLU A 420 -14.85 16.89 -37.80
C GLU A 420 -16.18 17.47 -37.30
N GLU A 421 -16.95 16.71 -36.50
CA GLU A 421 -18.21 17.15 -35.89
C GLU A 421 -17.99 18.34 -34.94
N ILE A 422 -17.00 18.25 -34.05
CA ILE A 422 -16.77 19.28 -33.02
C ILE A 422 -15.85 20.42 -33.47
N ALA A 423 -15.29 20.38 -34.68
CA ALA A 423 -14.21 21.28 -35.11
C ALA A 423 -14.54 22.78 -34.92
N THR A 424 -15.76 23.19 -35.25
CA THR A 424 -16.19 24.59 -35.07
C THR A 424 -16.35 24.94 -33.59
N SER A 425 -17.01 24.08 -32.81
CA SER A 425 -17.17 24.28 -31.36
C SER A 425 -15.82 24.32 -30.62
N ALA A 426 -14.94 23.35 -30.85
CA ALA A 426 -13.62 23.27 -30.23
C ALA A 426 -12.76 24.51 -30.51
N ALA A 427 -12.86 25.06 -31.72
CA ALA A 427 -12.10 26.24 -32.07
C ALA A 427 -12.66 27.54 -31.49
N GLN A 428 -13.99 27.64 -31.34
CA GLN A 428 -14.62 28.72 -30.57
C GLN A 428 -14.27 28.64 -29.09
N ASP A 429 -14.22 27.42 -28.54
CA ASP A 429 -13.83 27.16 -27.17
C ASP A 429 -12.37 27.58 -26.89
N HIS A 430 -11.43 27.24 -27.78
CA HIS A 430 -10.06 27.74 -27.71
C HIS A 430 -10.00 29.27 -27.76
N LEU A 431 -10.77 29.91 -28.65
CA LEU A 431 -10.83 31.38 -28.72
C LEU A 431 -11.38 32.03 -27.43
N ALA A 432 -12.35 31.39 -26.79
CA ALA A 432 -12.97 31.88 -25.56
C ALA A 432 -12.07 31.70 -24.33
N HIS A 433 -11.30 30.61 -24.29
CA HIS A 433 -10.49 30.19 -23.13
C HIS A 433 -9.01 29.94 -23.49
N PRO A 434 -8.29 30.92 -24.08
CA PRO A 434 -6.95 30.67 -24.63
C PRO A 434 -5.93 30.19 -23.60
N ALA A 435 -6.09 30.55 -22.32
CA ALA A 435 -5.22 30.11 -21.24
C ALA A 435 -5.36 28.61 -20.90
N LYS A 436 -6.48 27.97 -21.28
CA LYS A 436 -6.70 26.53 -21.11
C LYS A 436 -6.04 25.67 -22.19
N TYR A 437 -5.64 26.30 -23.29
CA TYR A 437 -5.28 25.64 -24.54
C TYR A 437 -3.89 26.10 -25.04
N GLU A 438 -2.99 26.54 -24.15
CA GLU A 438 -1.67 27.10 -24.52
C GLU A 438 -0.81 26.17 -25.39
N ASP A 439 -0.98 24.84 -25.25
CA ASP A 439 -0.26 23.81 -26.01
C ASP A 439 -1.12 23.17 -27.15
N PHE A 440 -2.29 23.73 -27.45
CA PHE A 440 -3.26 23.15 -28.38
C PHE A 440 -3.39 23.97 -29.67
N ASP A 441 -2.81 23.47 -30.77
CA ASP A 441 -2.91 24.15 -32.06
C ASP A 441 -4.30 23.98 -32.70
N ASN A 442 -4.82 22.75 -32.77
CA ASN A 442 -6.15 22.42 -33.26
C ASN A 442 -6.60 21.01 -32.86
N ILE A 443 -7.92 20.76 -32.97
CA ILE A 443 -8.54 19.50 -32.54
C ILE A 443 -8.07 18.27 -33.33
N GLN A 444 -7.75 18.44 -34.61
CA GLN A 444 -7.34 17.33 -35.46
C GLN A 444 -5.94 16.83 -35.07
N ASP A 445 -5.04 17.72 -34.66
CA ASP A 445 -3.71 17.34 -34.20
C ASP A 445 -3.77 16.56 -32.87
N SER A 446 -4.57 17.01 -31.90
CA SER A 446 -4.78 16.24 -30.67
C SER A 446 -5.45 14.89 -30.91
N VAL A 447 -6.40 14.80 -31.84
CA VAL A 447 -6.95 13.51 -32.27
C VAL A 447 -5.89 12.64 -32.95
N ASN A 448 -5.01 13.19 -33.78
CA ASN A 448 -3.92 12.43 -34.40
C ASN A 448 -2.92 11.88 -33.37
N GLU A 449 -2.62 12.65 -32.31
CA GLU A 449 -1.83 12.18 -31.17
C GLU A 449 -2.51 11.04 -30.43
N LEU A 450 -3.79 11.18 -30.09
CA LEU A 450 -4.59 10.13 -29.45
C LEU A 450 -4.65 8.86 -30.32
N LYS A 451 -4.86 9.00 -31.63
CA LYS A 451 -4.83 7.87 -32.58
C LYS A 451 -3.47 7.19 -32.59
N THR A 452 -2.38 7.96 -32.52
CA THR A 452 -1.02 7.42 -32.47
C THR A 452 -0.80 6.64 -31.17
N TRP A 453 -1.26 7.19 -30.04
CA TRP A 453 -1.23 6.51 -28.75
C TRP A 453 -2.01 5.19 -28.79
N ILE A 454 -3.25 5.20 -29.29
CA ILE A 454 -4.11 4.01 -29.38
C ILE A 454 -3.46 2.92 -30.25
N LYS A 455 -2.87 3.29 -31.39
CA LYS A 455 -2.17 2.34 -32.27
C LYS A 455 -0.98 1.69 -31.55
N ALA A 456 -0.15 2.48 -30.88
CA ALA A 456 0.98 1.97 -30.11
C ALA A 456 0.51 1.09 -28.93
N ARG A 457 -0.59 1.45 -28.27
CA ARG A 457 -1.19 0.65 -27.20
C ARG A 457 -1.72 -0.69 -27.69
N ILE A 458 -2.35 -0.73 -28.88
CA ILE A 458 -2.75 -2.00 -29.52
C ILE A 458 -1.54 -2.89 -29.75
N GLU A 459 -0.45 -2.34 -30.32
CA GLU A 459 0.79 -3.10 -30.56
C GLU A 459 1.38 -3.66 -29.25
N TRP A 460 1.38 -2.85 -28.18
CA TRP A 460 1.85 -3.29 -26.88
C TRP A 460 0.96 -4.40 -26.29
N CYS A 461 -0.36 -4.23 -26.28
CA CYS A 461 -1.30 -5.25 -25.79
C CYS A 461 -1.22 -6.55 -26.60
N ASP A 462 -1.11 -6.47 -27.93
CA ASP A 462 -0.93 -7.65 -28.79
C ASP A 462 0.35 -8.43 -28.43
N GLY A 463 1.39 -7.75 -27.95
CA GLY A 463 2.66 -8.35 -27.53
C GLY A 463 2.72 -8.88 -26.09
N HIS A 464 1.96 -8.28 -25.15
CA HIS A 464 2.18 -8.51 -23.71
C HIS A 464 0.95 -9.02 -22.95
N LEU A 465 -0.27 -8.81 -23.46
CA LEU A 465 -1.50 -9.16 -22.72
C LEU A 465 -1.52 -10.63 -22.32
N TYR A 466 -1.09 -11.52 -23.21
CA TYR A 466 -1.12 -12.96 -23.03
C TYR A 466 -0.08 -13.49 -22.04
N GLU A 467 0.93 -12.69 -21.69
CA GLU A 467 1.99 -13.02 -20.73
C GLU A 467 1.63 -12.55 -19.30
N LEU A 468 0.51 -11.85 -19.13
CA LEU A 468 0.10 -11.28 -17.84
C LEU A 468 0.09 -12.31 -16.70
N PRO A 469 -0.48 -13.52 -16.83
CA PRO A 469 -0.46 -14.50 -15.74
C PRO A 469 0.95 -14.93 -15.34
N ASP A 470 1.90 -14.90 -16.29
CA ASP A 470 3.29 -15.33 -16.09
C ASP A 470 4.14 -14.29 -15.34
N VAL A 471 3.65 -13.05 -15.19
CA VAL A 471 4.30 -11.98 -14.42
C VAL A 471 3.57 -11.65 -13.12
N ILE A 472 2.51 -12.38 -12.78
CA ILE A 472 1.84 -12.27 -11.49
C ILE A 472 2.43 -13.28 -10.53
N ARG A 473 2.68 -12.85 -9.29
CA ARG A 473 3.29 -13.64 -8.24
C ARG A 473 2.41 -13.73 -7.01
N THR A 474 2.55 -14.82 -6.29
CA THR A 474 1.80 -15.11 -5.08
C THR A 474 2.74 -15.25 -3.89
N VAL A 475 2.43 -14.53 -2.81
CA VAL A 475 3.05 -14.71 -1.50
C VAL A 475 2.03 -15.38 -0.58
N THR A 476 2.37 -16.54 -0.03
CA THR A 476 1.53 -17.25 0.94
C THR A 476 2.14 -17.14 2.32
N LEU A 477 1.40 -16.56 3.26
CA LEU A 477 1.77 -16.46 4.67
C LEU A 477 1.08 -17.59 5.42
N LYS A 478 1.81 -18.65 5.80
CA LYS A 478 1.31 -19.73 6.64
C LYS A 478 1.48 -19.38 8.10
N TYR A 479 0.40 -19.46 8.85
CA TYR A 479 0.37 -19.26 10.30
C TYR A 479 -0.27 -20.48 10.97
N GLY A 480 -0.32 -20.49 12.30
CA GLY A 480 -0.99 -21.57 13.04
C GLY A 480 -0.56 -23.01 12.69
N ASP A 481 -1.46 -23.95 12.90
CA ASP A 481 -1.26 -25.39 12.64
C ASP A 481 -2.40 -26.01 11.79
N GLY A 482 -3.46 -25.24 11.52
CA GLY A 482 -4.61 -25.64 10.74
C GLY A 482 -4.35 -25.60 9.24
N GLU A 483 -5.06 -26.45 8.49
CA GLU A 483 -5.00 -26.48 7.02
C GLU A 483 -5.39 -25.14 6.38
N TYR A 484 -6.22 -24.36 7.08
CA TYR A 484 -6.73 -23.07 6.63
C TYR A 484 -5.96 -21.87 7.19
N ASP A 485 -4.94 -22.10 8.02
CA ASP A 485 -4.16 -21.05 8.67
C ASP A 485 -3.12 -20.48 7.70
N PHE A 486 -3.60 -19.84 6.64
CA PHE A 486 -2.77 -19.09 5.72
C PHE A 486 -3.52 -17.94 5.07
N ASP A 487 -2.76 -16.90 4.71
CA ASP A 487 -3.22 -15.80 3.87
C ASP A 487 -2.43 -15.76 2.57
N ARG A 488 -3.06 -15.18 1.54
CA ARG A 488 -2.47 -15.08 0.21
C ARG A 488 -2.49 -13.64 -0.27
N TYR A 489 -1.34 -13.18 -0.72
CA TYR A 489 -1.15 -11.90 -1.37
C TYR A 489 -0.72 -12.13 -2.82
N VAL A 490 -1.13 -11.22 -3.69
CA VAL A 490 -0.83 -11.28 -5.11
C VAL A 490 -0.31 -9.94 -5.58
N GLY A 491 0.78 -9.96 -6.32
CA GLY A 491 1.45 -8.77 -6.83
C GLY A 491 2.09 -9.03 -8.19
N MET A 492 2.52 -7.95 -8.85
CA MET A 492 3.33 -8.06 -10.06
C MET A 492 4.76 -8.50 -9.69
N GLN A 493 5.41 -9.22 -10.59
CA GLN A 493 6.81 -9.60 -10.45
C GLN A 493 7.71 -8.37 -10.22
N ASP A 494 8.74 -8.56 -9.41
CA ASP A 494 9.76 -7.56 -9.06
C ASP A 494 9.19 -6.32 -8.36
N THR A 495 8.09 -6.49 -7.63
CA THR A 495 7.56 -5.48 -6.70
C THR A 495 7.93 -5.80 -5.26
N GLN A 496 8.09 -4.78 -4.43
CA GLN A 496 8.33 -4.97 -3.00
C GLN A 496 7.07 -5.52 -2.33
N PHE A 497 7.23 -6.55 -1.48
CA PHE A 497 6.12 -7.08 -0.73
C PHE A 497 5.71 -6.09 0.37
N MET A 498 4.52 -5.53 0.23
CA MET A 498 3.91 -4.63 1.23
C MET A 498 2.95 -5.41 2.13
N GLY A 499 3.36 -6.59 2.61
CA GLY A 499 2.54 -7.41 3.50
C GLY A 499 2.02 -6.61 4.68
N SER A 500 0.73 -6.74 4.97
CA SER A 500 -0.03 -5.92 5.92
C SER A 500 0.27 -6.26 7.38
N ASP A 501 0.04 -5.29 8.28
CA ASP A 501 0.05 -5.36 9.75
C ASP A 501 -1.05 -6.27 10.36
N ILE A 502 -1.37 -7.38 9.70
CA ILE A 502 -2.34 -8.35 10.19
C ILE A 502 -1.68 -9.17 11.29
N ASP A 503 -2.29 -9.16 12.47
CA ASP A 503 -1.89 -10.00 13.60
C ASP A 503 -2.28 -11.46 13.32
N TYR A 504 -1.32 -12.38 13.46
CA TYR A 504 -1.53 -13.83 13.31
C TYR A 504 -1.35 -14.53 14.67
N PRO A 505 -2.24 -14.27 15.64
CA PRO A 505 -2.06 -14.76 17.00
C PRO A 505 -2.22 -16.28 17.07
N LYS A 506 -1.38 -16.92 17.90
CA LYS A 506 -1.48 -18.32 18.25
C LYS A 506 -1.49 -18.45 19.77
N GLU A 507 -2.54 -19.05 20.33
CA GLU A 507 -2.73 -19.08 21.79
C GLU A 507 -1.52 -19.70 22.52
N GLY A 508 -0.92 -18.94 23.45
CA GLY A 508 0.26 -19.34 24.21
C GLY A 508 1.60 -19.17 23.49
N TYR A 509 1.59 -18.58 22.29
CA TYR A 509 2.78 -18.34 21.49
C TYR A 509 2.87 -16.89 21.03
N PHE A 510 4.10 -16.41 20.94
CA PHE A 510 4.48 -15.14 20.37
C PHE A 510 4.95 -15.33 18.92
N LEU A 511 4.42 -14.51 18.01
CA LEU A 511 4.90 -14.44 16.63
C LEU A 511 6.24 -13.68 16.61
N ALA A 512 7.32 -14.43 16.51
CA ALA A 512 8.69 -13.91 16.55
C ALA A 512 9.24 -13.47 15.18
N GLY A 513 8.49 -13.71 14.10
CA GLY A 513 8.87 -13.35 12.74
C GLY A 513 8.40 -14.37 11.72
N TRP A 514 9.07 -14.40 10.58
CA TRP A 514 8.72 -15.24 9.44
C TRP A 514 9.95 -16.03 8.97
N LEU A 515 9.69 -17.25 8.49
CA LEU A 515 10.67 -18.14 7.90
C LEU A 515 10.39 -18.29 6.41
N ASP A 516 11.42 -18.29 5.58
CA ASP A 516 11.33 -18.70 4.18
C ASP A 516 11.15 -20.23 4.02
N GLU A 517 11.07 -20.70 2.78
CA GLU A 517 10.92 -22.12 2.45
C GLU A 517 12.13 -23.00 2.88
N ASP A 518 13.30 -22.39 3.04
CA ASP A 518 14.53 -23.05 3.49
C ASP A 518 14.68 -23.02 5.02
N GLY A 519 13.78 -22.32 5.72
CA GLY A 519 13.76 -22.19 7.17
C GLY A 519 14.63 -21.04 7.71
N ASN A 520 15.06 -20.11 6.88
CA ASN A 520 15.80 -18.91 7.30
C ASN A 520 14.85 -17.80 7.74
N GLU A 521 15.25 -17.03 8.74
CA GLU A 521 14.48 -15.86 9.20
C GLU A 521 14.52 -14.73 8.16
N VAL A 522 13.36 -14.15 7.89
CA VAL A 522 13.18 -13.08 6.92
C VAL A 522 12.36 -11.93 7.50
N THR A 523 12.63 -10.72 7.00
CA THR A 523 11.81 -9.53 7.24
C THR A 523 10.91 -9.34 6.02
N LEU A 524 9.60 -9.58 6.15
CA LEU A 524 8.67 -9.54 5.02
C LEU A 524 8.71 -8.24 4.22
N SER A 525 8.89 -7.08 4.88
CA SER A 525 8.98 -5.77 4.22
C SER A 525 10.20 -5.61 3.32
N ASP A 526 11.26 -6.40 3.55
CA ASP A 526 12.49 -6.36 2.75
C ASP A 526 12.43 -7.33 1.56
N GLU A 527 11.39 -8.18 1.50
CA GLU A 527 11.26 -9.19 0.45
C GLU A 527 10.72 -8.60 -0.86
N MET A 528 11.41 -8.92 -1.94
CA MET A 528 10.95 -8.63 -3.30
C MET A 528 10.17 -9.82 -3.84
N ILE A 529 9.02 -9.57 -4.45
CA ILE A 529 8.18 -10.59 -5.06
C ILE A 529 8.67 -10.90 -6.49
N SER A 530 9.78 -11.63 -6.61
CA SER A 530 10.32 -12.06 -7.92
C SER A 530 9.74 -13.40 -8.40
N GLU A 531 9.34 -14.26 -7.46
CA GLU A 531 8.75 -15.57 -7.68
C GLU A 531 7.61 -15.85 -6.68
N ASP A 532 6.88 -16.94 -6.87
CA ASP A 532 5.88 -17.37 -5.89
C ASP A 532 6.63 -17.80 -4.62
N ARG A 533 6.22 -17.29 -3.45
CA ARG A 533 6.91 -17.51 -2.17
C ARG A 533 5.94 -18.01 -1.11
N VAL A 534 6.47 -18.84 -0.21
CA VAL A 534 5.79 -19.24 1.03
C VAL A 534 6.60 -18.80 2.22
N PHE A 535 5.98 -18.02 3.12
CA PHE A 535 6.55 -17.69 4.41
C PHE A 535 5.77 -18.38 5.52
N THR A 536 6.48 -18.95 6.49
CA THR A 536 5.87 -19.64 7.63
C THR A 536 6.13 -18.85 8.90
N ALA A 537 5.09 -18.60 9.68
CA ALA A 537 5.18 -17.91 10.96
C ALA A 537 6.12 -18.64 11.93
N LYS A 538 7.06 -17.91 12.51
CA LYS A 538 7.96 -18.39 13.56
C LYS A 538 7.32 -18.12 14.91
N TYR A 539 6.79 -19.15 15.56
CA TYR A 539 6.21 -19.05 16.89
C TYR A 539 7.19 -19.46 17.99
N ILE A 540 7.22 -18.69 19.08
CA ILE A 540 7.97 -18.99 20.31
C ILE A 540 6.98 -19.08 21.47
N PRO A 541 7.07 -20.08 22.37
CA PRO A 541 6.21 -20.13 23.54
C PRO A 541 6.29 -18.82 24.33
N ASP A 542 5.15 -18.28 24.76
CA ASP A 542 5.11 -16.96 25.44
C ASP A 542 6.04 -16.88 26.66
N SER A 543 6.27 -18.02 27.34
CA SER A 543 7.16 -18.16 28.49
C SER A 543 8.65 -18.01 28.17
N GLU A 544 9.04 -18.16 26.91
CA GLU A 544 10.44 -18.11 26.45
C GLU A 544 10.80 -16.78 25.77
N VAL A 545 9.81 -15.89 25.59
CA VAL A 545 9.99 -14.62 24.88
C VAL A 545 10.80 -13.64 25.72
N ILE A 546 11.83 -13.06 25.12
CA ILE A 546 12.54 -11.93 25.70
C ILE A 546 11.69 -10.68 25.47
N ARG A 547 11.01 -10.21 26.53
CA ARG A 547 10.07 -9.07 26.47
C ARG A 547 10.78 -7.74 26.73
N ALA A 548 10.31 -6.70 26.05
CA ALA A 548 10.65 -5.31 26.30
C ALA A 548 10.24 -4.92 27.73
N LYS A 549 11.13 -4.16 28.39
CA LYS A 549 11.01 -3.75 29.79
C LYS A 549 11.04 -2.24 29.96
N GLU A 550 11.74 -1.55 29.05
CA GLU A 550 11.96 -0.10 29.11
C GLU A 550 11.92 0.54 27.74
N ILE A 551 11.43 1.78 27.69
CA ILE A 551 11.52 2.69 26.56
C ILE A 551 12.18 3.98 27.05
N TRP A 552 13.14 4.48 26.29
CA TRP A 552 13.83 5.74 26.55
C TRP A 552 13.68 6.65 25.33
N PHE A 553 13.13 7.85 25.50
CA PHE A 553 12.95 8.81 24.40
C PHE A 553 14.17 9.70 24.25
N SER A 554 14.54 10.03 23.02
CA SER A 554 15.67 10.93 22.76
C SER A 554 15.43 12.35 23.27
N ASP A 555 14.16 12.78 23.27
CA ASP A 555 13.73 14.07 23.81
C ASP A 555 12.42 13.88 24.61
N PRO A 556 12.43 14.14 25.93
CA PRO A 556 11.21 14.06 26.73
C PRO A 556 10.27 15.27 26.57
N HIS A 557 10.70 16.35 25.92
CA HIS A 557 9.91 17.57 25.75
C HIS A 557 10.04 18.20 24.34
N PRO A 558 9.77 17.47 23.24
CA PRO A 558 9.90 18.00 21.89
C PRO A 558 8.93 19.15 21.61
N ALA A 559 9.39 20.11 20.80
CA ALA A 559 8.59 21.21 20.29
C ALA A 559 8.54 21.15 18.76
N VAL A 560 7.34 21.19 18.18
CA VAL A 560 7.09 21.05 16.73
C VAL A 560 6.19 22.17 16.20
N ASP A 561 6.47 22.65 14.99
CA ASP A 561 5.66 23.68 14.32
C ASP A 561 4.30 23.11 13.90
N LEU A 562 3.25 23.93 13.97
CA LEU A 562 1.90 23.59 13.54
C LEU A 562 1.82 23.30 12.03
N GLU A 563 2.74 23.85 11.23
CA GLU A 563 2.85 23.59 9.80
C GLU A 563 3.63 22.29 9.47
N GLU A 564 4.16 21.58 10.46
CA GLU A 564 4.88 20.32 10.22
C GLU A 564 3.93 19.23 9.71
N GLU A 565 4.36 18.47 8.69
CA GLU A 565 3.52 17.39 8.13
C GLU A 565 3.56 16.13 9.01
N ALA A 566 4.72 15.81 9.58
CA ALA A 566 4.92 14.65 10.45
C ALA A 566 6.14 14.82 11.37
N PHE A 567 6.10 14.19 12.55
CA PHE A 567 7.22 14.15 13.49
C PHE A 567 7.36 12.78 14.14
N LEU A 568 8.60 12.32 14.36
CA LEU A 568 8.90 11.12 15.12
C LEU A 568 9.90 11.45 16.24
N CYS A 569 9.50 11.21 17.49
CA CYS A 569 10.44 11.21 18.60
C CYS A 569 11.19 9.88 18.60
N SER A 570 12.49 9.90 18.36
CA SER A 570 13.31 8.68 18.39
C SER A 570 13.34 8.07 19.80
N TYR A 571 13.42 6.74 19.88
CA TYR A 571 13.44 6.03 21.16
C TYR A 571 14.29 4.75 21.10
N THR A 572 14.75 4.31 22.28
CA THR A 572 15.44 3.03 22.50
C THR A 572 14.54 2.10 23.31
N VAL A 573 14.41 0.84 22.87
CA VAL A 573 13.70 -0.24 23.61
C VAL A 573 14.73 -1.17 24.24
N TYR A 574 14.54 -1.51 25.52
CA TYR A 574 15.43 -2.41 26.25
C TYR A 574 14.68 -3.64 26.82
N PRO A 575 15.25 -4.86 26.78
CA PRO A 575 16.54 -5.20 26.18
C PRO A 575 16.56 -5.06 24.65
N GLU A 576 17.73 -4.78 24.07
CA GLU A 576 17.84 -4.52 22.62
C GLU A 576 17.39 -5.71 21.76
N ASN A 577 17.55 -6.92 22.30
CA ASN A 577 17.09 -8.19 21.72
C ASN A 577 15.66 -8.57 22.14
N ALA A 578 14.89 -7.64 22.73
CA ALA A 578 13.47 -7.86 22.99
C ALA A 578 12.75 -8.16 21.68
N GLN A 579 11.98 -9.25 21.67
CA GLN A 579 11.35 -9.75 20.46
C GLN A 579 10.02 -9.06 20.17
N ASP A 580 9.39 -8.47 21.19
CA ASP A 580 8.15 -7.68 21.13
C ASP A 580 8.41 -6.17 21.02
N ARG A 581 9.65 -5.74 20.71
CA ARG A 581 10.05 -4.33 20.63
C ARG A 581 9.27 -3.48 19.62
N ASN A 582 8.64 -4.13 18.63
CA ASN A 582 7.82 -3.47 17.60
C ASN A 582 6.30 -3.53 17.91
N GLN A 583 5.88 -4.11 19.04
CA GLN A 583 4.47 -4.23 19.43
C GLN A 583 4.06 -3.17 20.47
N ILE A 584 4.58 -1.96 20.33
CA ILE A 584 4.32 -0.85 21.26
C ILE A 584 3.01 -0.19 20.88
N LYS A 585 2.11 0.00 21.86
CA LYS A 585 0.85 0.70 21.63
C LYS A 585 1.00 2.17 21.96
N TRP A 586 0.66 3.03 21.01
CA TRP A 586 0.79 4.48 21.16
C TRP A 586 -0.56 5.17 21.39
N SER A 587 -0.55 6.27 22.12
CA SER A 587 -1.72 7.12 22.32
C SER A 587 -1.33 8.57 22.58
N SER A 588 -2.19 9.50 22.18
CA SER A 588 -2.09 10.93 22.49
C SER A 588 -3.14 11.31 23.52
N SER A 589 -2.75 12.06 24.55
CA SER A 589 -3.68 12.57 25.56
C SER A 589 -4.63 13.65 25.02
N ASP A 590 -4.27 14.30 23.90
CA ASP A 590 -5.11 15.29 23.22
C ASP A 590 -5.00 15.19 21.68
N PRO A 591 -5.80 14.32 21.04
CA PRO A 591 -5.87 14.18 19.59
C PRO A 591 -6.35 15.43 18.83
N ALA A 592 -6.86 16.45 19.52
CA ALA A 592 -7.22 17.74 18.93
C ALA A 592 -6.02 18.71 18.84
N VAL A 593 -4.91 18.39 19.53
CA VAL A 593 -3.60 19.02 19.34
C VAL A 593 -2.81 18.24 18.29
N VAL A 594 -2.62 16.93 18.51
CA VAL A 594 -1.84 16.06 17.62
C VAL A 594 -2.28 14.60 17.73
N THR A 595 -2.31 13.89 16.60
CA THR A 595 -2.60 12.45 16.52
C THR A 595 -1.33 11.62 16.39
N VAL A 596 -1.39 10.33 16.79
CA VAL A 596 -0.26 9.40 16.76
C VAL A 596 -0.65 8.11 16.04
N THR A 597 0.25 7.59 15.19
CA THR A 597 0.03 6.34 14.44
C THR A 597 0.28 5.14 15.33
N GLU A 598 -0.07 3.95 14.84
CA GLU A 598 0.27 2.68 15.49
C GLU A 598 1.79 2.47 15.63
N ASP A 599 2.60 3.07 14.74
CA ASP A 599 4.07 3.03 14.79
C ASP A 599 4.71 4.13 15.65
N GLY A 600 3.90 5.03 16.23
CA GLY A 600 4.38 6.15 17.05
C GLY A 600 4.75 7.42 16.28
N ASN A 601 4.46 7.50 14.98
CA ASN A 601 4.61 8.73 14.19
C ASN A 601 3.49 9.72 14.54
N LEU A 602 3.83 10.99 14.70
CA LEU A 602 2.86 12.05 14.94
C LEU A 602 2.47 12.74 13.63
N TYR A 603 1.18 12.96 13.44
CA TYR A 603 0.61 13.60 12.25
C TYR A 603 -0.63 14.42 12.62
N GLU A 604 -1.12 15.22 11.66
CA GLU A 604 -2.24 16.14 11.82
C GLU A 604 -2.08 17.05 13.06
N PHE A 605 -1.09 17.94 13.03
CA PHE A 605 -0.95 19.00 14.02
C PHE A 605 -2.09 20.01 13.84
N LYS A 606 -3.11 19.91 14.70
CA LYS A 606 -4.41 20.59 14.51
C LYS A 606 -4.50 21.93 15.21
N SER A 607 -3.78 22.09 16.31
CA SER A 607 -3.81 23.33 17.09
C SER A 607 -2.55 23.46 17.95
N THR A 608 -2.23 24.70 18.34
CA THR A 608 -1.15 24.96 19.30
C THR A 608 -1.55 24.48 20.70
N GLY A 609 -0.60 23.90 21.43
CA GLY A 609 -0.89 23.29 22.73
C GLY A 609 0.15 22.25 23.13
N THR A 610 -0.08 21.59 24.26
CA THR A 610 0.76 20.49 24.73
C THR A 610 -0.07 19.23 24.84
N ALA A 611 0.47 18.11 24.34
CA ALA A 611 -0.11 16.78 24.48
C ALA A 611 0.94 15.82 25.07
N THR A 612 0.49 14.78 25.75
CA THR A 612 1.35 13.71 26.27
C THR A 612 1.22 12.52 25.35
N ILE A 613 2.34 12.08 24.79
CA ILE A 613 2.40 10.88 23.96
C ILE A 613 2.82 9.71 24.85
N THR A 614 2.03 8.64 24.84
CA THR A 614 2.23 7.48 25.71
C THR A 614 2.50 6.23 24.87
N ALA A 615 3.64 5.60 25.13
CA ALA A 615 4.06 4.31 24.61
C ALA A 615 3.80 3.23 25.67
N ARG A 616 2.96 2.23 25.34
CA ARG A 616 2.59 1.13 26.23
C ARG A 616 3.19 -0.18 25.72
N LEU A 617 4.04 -0.79 26.55
CA LEU A 617 4.63 -2.10 26.29
C LEU A 617 3.61 -3.23 26.46
N TYR A 618 3.92 -4.42 25.92
CA TYR A 618 3.08 -5.62 26.03
C TYR A 618 2.75 -5.99 27.49
N ASN A 619 3.71 -5.81 28.41
CA ASN A 619 3.53 -6.05 29.84
C ASN A 619 2.63 -5.01 30.55
N GLY A 620 2.13 -4.01 29.82
CA GLY A 620 1.27 -2.94 30.33
C GLY A 620 2.02 -1.76 30.95
N LYS A 621 3.36 -1.77 31.00
CA LYS A 621 4.16 -0.64 31.48
C LYS A 621 4.12 0.49 30.45
N GLU A 622 3.98 1.72 30.94
CA GLU A 622 3.86 2.91 30.11
C GLU A 622 5.06 3.84 30.29
N PHE A 623 5.42 4.49 29.18
CA PHE A 623 6.45 5.50 29.09
C PHE A 623 5.87 6.66 28.28
N SER A 624 6.18 7.89 28.66
CA SER A 624 5.60 9.06 28.00
C SER A 624 6.58 10.21 27.88
N TYR A 625 6.32 11.08 26.92
CA TYR A 625 6.93 12.40 26.77
C TYR A 625 5.86 13.44 26.46
N ASP A 626 6.15 14.71 26.75
CA ASP A 626 5.23 15.81 26.48
C ASP A 626 5.66 16.55 25.22
N ILE A 627 4.80 16.61 24.20
CA ILE A 627 5.04 17.38 22.97
C ILE A 627 4.32 18.72 23.03
N THR A 628 5.01 19.79 22.60
CA THR A 628 4.42 21.12 22.43
C THR A 628 4.33 21.52 20.95
N VAL A 629 3.13 21.84 20.48
CA VAL A 629 2.85 22.34 19.13
C VAL A 629 2.75 23.87 19.15
N TYR A 630 3.41 24.55 18.21
CA TYR A 630 3.49 26.02 18.19
C TYR A 630 3.32 26.64 16.80
N ASP A 631 3.08 27.95 16.73
CA ASP A 631 2.90 28.74 15.50
C ASP A 631 3.91 29.91 15.36
N ASP A 632 4.89 30.01 16.26
CA ASP A 632 5.96 31.02 16.26
C ASP A 632 7.33 30.47 16.68
N THR A 633 8.42 30.96 16.07
CA THR A 633 9.79 30.52 16.39
C THR A 633 10.45 31.38 17.47
N VAL A 634 10.90 30.74 18.55
CA VAL A 634 11.66 31.30 19.67
C VAL A 634 12.99 30.53 19.83
N ILE A 635 14.09 31.16 19.46
CA ILE A 635 15.41 30.51 19.40
C ILE A 635 15.95 30.25 20.84
N PRO A 636 16.44 29.03 21.16
CA PRO A 636 16.96 28.71 22.49
C PRO A 636 18.25 29.49 22.77
N GLU A 637 18.37 30.06 23.96
CA GLU A 637 19.52 30.80 24.47
C GLU A 637 20.47 29.93 25.29
N SER A 638 19.94 28.96 26.04
CA SER A 638 20.71 27.95 26.77
C SER A 638 20.00 26.60 26.79
N ILE A 639 20.76 25.58 27.15
CA ILE A 639 20.27 24.26 27.56
C ILE A 639 20.80 24.03 28.97
N ASP A 640 19.96 23.50 29.85
CA ASP A 640 20.34 23.16 31.22
C ASP A 640 20.07 21.67 31.43
N VAL A 641 21.07 20.93 31.88
CA VAL A 641 20.88 19.55 32.35
C VAL A 641 20.29 19.61 33.76
N ALA A 642 19.22 18.84 34.00
CA ALA A 642 18.44 18.91 35.23
C ALA A 642 19.22 18.51 36.49
N GLU A 643 20.25 17.69 36.33
CA GLU A 643 21.10 17.18 37.41
C GLU A 643 22.58 17.37 37.07
N ASP A 644 23.37 17.90 38.02
CA ASP A 644 24.83 18.05 37.88
C ASP A 644 25.55 16.70 37.74
N SER A 645 24.92 15.61 38.22
CA SER A 645 25.46 14.26 38.12
C SER A 645 24.39 13.17 38.03
N LEU A 646 24.57 12.21 37.12
CA LEU A 646 23.79 10.98 37.02
C LEU A 646 24.55 9.83 37.71
N GLU A 647 23.97 9.21 38.73
CA GLU A 647 24.56 8.05 39.41
C GLU A 647 23.99 6.74 38.89
N LEU A 648 24.86 5.83 38.45
CA LEU A 648 24.50 4.49 37.97
C LEU A 648 25.36 3.42 38.68
N THR A 649 24.90 2.19 38.68
CA THR A 649 25.67 0.99 39.06
C THR A 649 26.08 0.25 37.79
N VAL A 650 27.22 -0.45 37.77
CA VAL A 650 27.63 -1.27 36.62
C VAL A 650 26.48 -2.21 36.19
N GLY A 651 26.12 -2.17 34.90
CA GLY A 651 25.00 -2.91 34.32
C GLY A 651 23.68 -2.12 34.26
N GLU A 652 23.55 -1.03 35.01
CA GLU A 652 22.39 -0.13 34.93
C GLU A 652 22.47 0.79 33.71
N ARG A 653 21.31 1.35 33.36
CA ARG A 653 21.16 2.36 32.31
C ARG A 653 20.48 3.58 32.88
N GLY A 654 20.72 4.72 32.25
CA GLY A 654 20.01 5.94 32.56
C GLY A 654 20.17 6.99 31.48
N GLN A 655 19.42 8.07 31.62
CA GLN A 655 19.47 9.22 30.74
C GLN A 655 19.25 10.45 31.60
N ALA A 656 20.06 11.50 31.40
CA ALA A 656 19.83 12.77 32.10
C ALA A 656 18.70 13.55 31.41
N ALA A 657 17.81 14.13 32.21
CA ALA A 657 16.85 15.10 31.72
C ALA A 657 17.56 16.43 31.43
N PHE A 658 17.14 17.13 30.37
CA PHE A 658 17.62 18.45 30.03
C PHE A 658 16.46 19.33 29.56
N ARG A 659 16.64 20.65 29.62
CA ARG A 659 15.62 21.61 29.22
C ARG A 659 16.23 22.81 28.50
N LEU A 660 15.54 23.29 27.46
CA LEU A 660 15.94 24.48 26.73
C LEU A 660 15.33 25.74 27.35
N TYR A 661 16.08 26.83 27.30
CA TYR A 661 15.64 28.15 27.76
C TYR A 661 15.71 29.21 26.66
N PRO A 662 14.73 30.13 26.58
CA PRO A 662 13.56 30.22 27.46
C PRO A 662 12.63 29.00 27.28
N GLU A 663 11.84 28.63 28.30
CA GLU A 663 11.06 27.38 28.28
C GLU A 663 10.05 27.30 27.12
N ASN A 664 9.73 28.44 26.52
CA ASN A 664 8.89 28.56 25.33
C ASN A 664 9.71 28.60 24.03
N ALA A 665 10.95 28.09 24.03
CA ALA A 665 11.75 27.97 22.81
C ALA A 665 11.06 27.03 21.81
N LYS A 666 10.95 27.47 20.56
CA LYS A 666 10.14 26.91 19.46
C LYS A 666 10.93 27.12 18.16
N TYR A 667 11.09 26.14 17.26
CA TYR A 667 12.01 26.29 16.11
C TYR A 667 11.86 25.22 15.03
N ASP A 668 12.05 25.62 13.77
CA ASP A 668 11.82 24.81 12.58
C ASP A 668 12.54 23.44 12.58
N ARG A 669 13.77 23.34 13.10
CA ARG A 669 14.56 22.08 13.15
C ARG A 669 15.56 22.04 14.30
N LEU A 670 15.46 21.02 15.15
CA LEU A 670 16.37 20.77 16.26
C LEU A 670 16.96 19.37 16.22
N SER A 671 18.26 19.28 16.47
CA SER A 671 18.94 18.02 16.73
C SER A 671 19.65 18.10 18.09
N PHE A 672 19.46 17.05 18.89
CA PHE A 672 20.26 16.83 20.09
C PHE A 672 21.44 15.95 19.77
N ASN A 673 22.56 16.27 20.41
CA ASN A 673 23.75 15.43 20.40
C ASN A 673 24.25 15.25 21.83
N MET A 674 24.55 14.00 22.19
CA MET A 674 25.12 13.64 23.48
C MET A 674 26.45 12.94 23.25
N GLU A 675 27.52 13.55 23.74
CA GLU A 675 28.88 13.04 23.53
C GLU A 675 29.58 12.82 24.86
N MET A 676 30.21 11.66 25.00
CA MET A 676 31.17 11.42 26.08
C MET A 676 32.43 12.24 25.79
N THR A 677 32.74 13.16 26.70
CA THR A 677 33.90 14.06 26.60
C THR A 677 35.08 13.59 27.44
N GLU A 678 34.83 12.81 28.50
CA GLU A 678 35.84 12.19 29.36
C GLU A 678 35.32 10.85 29.91
N GLY A 679 36.24 9.91 30.23
CA GLY A 679 35.90 8.64 30.90
C GLY A 679 35.67 7.45 29.98
N GLU A 680 36.43 7.33 28.89
CA GLU A 680 36.38 6.16 27.98
C GLU A 680 36.38 4.82 28.73
N ASN A 681 35.50 3.91 28.33
CA ASN A 681 35.27 2.58 28.93
C ASN A 681 34.55 2.57 30.29
N VAL A 682 34.14 3.72 30.85
CA VAL A 682 33.29 3.79 32.06
C VAL A 682 31.82 3.65 31.68
N ILE A 683 31.42 4.30 30.58
CA ILE A 683 30.07 4.30 30.03
C ILE A 683 30.09 4.09 28.51
N ASP A 684 28.94 3.72 27.95
CA ASP A 684 28.60 3.82 26.54
C ASP A 684 27.36 4.71 26.36
N ILE A 685 27.21 5.39 25.22
CA ILE A 685 26.06 6.25 24.92
C ILE A 685 25.51 5.86 23.56
N ASP A 686 24.23 5.49 23.50
CA ASP A 686 23.56 5.19 22.23
C ASP A 686 23.16 6.47 21.46
N ASN A 687 22.69 6.30 20.22
CA ASN A 687 22.28 7.43 19.37
C ASN A 687 21.07 8.23 19.90
N ASN A 688 20.36 7.70 20.91
CA ASN A 688 19.23 8.36 21.55
C ASN A 688 19.61 8.95 22.91
N GLY A 689 20.88 8.90 23.30
CA GLY A 689 21.40 9.48 24.53
C GLY A 689 21.24 8.61 25.77
N VAL A 690 20.90 7.32 25.62
CA VAL A 690 20.84 6.37 26.74
C VAL A 690 22.26 5.95 27.13
N ILE A 691 22.58 6.11 28.40
CA ILE A 691 23.88 5.77 28.98
C ILE A 691 23.84 4.35 29.53
N SER A 692 24.77 3.49 29.11
CA SER A 692 25.02 2.17 29.70
C SER A 692 26.26 2.21 30.61
N ALA A 693 26.10 1.80 31.86
CA ALA A 693 27.20 1.75 32.84
C ALA A 693 28.07 0.50 32.66
N LEU A 694 29.30 0.67 32.18
CA LEU A 694 30.21 -0.43 31.82
C LEU A 694 31.16 -0.82 32.96
N ALA A 695 31.74 0.17 33.64
CA ALA A 695 32.75 -0.06 34.67
C ALA A 695 32.70 1.03 35.76
N PRO A 696 33.11 0.74 37.01
CA PRO A 696 33.12 1.74 38.07
C PRO A 696 34.07 2.90 37.72
N GLY A 697 33.61 4.13 37.87
CA GLY A 697 34.38 5.30 37.47
C GLY A 697 33.53 6.54 37.33
N LYS A 698 34.11 7.56 36.71
CA LYS A 698 33.43 8.81 36.36
C LYS A 698 33.61 9.08 34.89
N ALA A 699 32.55 9.51 34.24
CA ALA A 699 32.56 10.00 32.87
C ALA A 699 31.93 11.39 32.81
N LYS A 700 32.23 12.16 31.77
CA LYS A 700 31.63 13.47 31.54
C LYS A 700 30.89 13.47 30.22
N VAL A 701 29.63 13.86 30.24
CA VAL A 701 28.76 13.89 29.06
C VAL A 701 28.40 15.33 28.74
N SER A 702 28.54 15.70 27.47
CA SER A 702 28.10 16.98 26.94
C SER A 702 26.79 16.80 26.19
N VAL A 703 25.80 17.65 26.45
CA VAL A 703 24.54 17.71 25.72
C VAL A 703 24.53 18.99 24.89
N SER A 704 24.28 18.89 23.59
CA SER A 704 24.14 20.03 22.70
C SER A 704 22.82 20.01 21.96
N ALA A 705 22.17 21.16 21.84
CA ALA A 705 21.01 21.37 21.00
C ALA A 705 21.41 22.27 19.82
N VAL A 706 21.20 21.79 18.61
CA VAL A 706 21.55 22.48 17.35
C VAL A 706 20.27 22.89 16.64
N SER A 707 20.06 24.20 16.51
CA SER A 707 18.92 24.79 15.80
C SER A 707 19.36 25.43 14.49
N PHE A 708 18.58 25.21 13.42
CA PHE A 708 18.73 25.89 12.15
C PHE A 708 17.76 27.07 12.08
N VAL A 709 18.28 28.28 11.91
CA VAL A 709 17.50 29.53 11.91
C VAL A 709 17.45 30.09 10.51
N ARG A 710 16.26 30.21 9.94
CA ARG A 710 16.08 30.86 8.65
C ARG A 710 16.14 32.38 8.83
N THR A 711 17.05 33.03 8.11
CA THR A 711 17.22 34.49 8.09
C THR A 711 16.99 35.01 6.68
N ASP A 712 16.79 36.33 6.54
CA ASP A 712 16.71 37.01 5.24
C ASP A 712 17.96 36.78 4.36
N SER A 713 19.08 36.33 4.96
CA SER A 713 20.37 36.07 4.31
C SER A 713 20.70 34.59 4.10
N GLY A 714 19.86 33.64 4.53
CA GLY A 714 20.13 32.20 4.41
C GLY A 714 19.75 31.41 5.67
N MET A 715 20.48 30.34 5.95
CA MET A 715 20.28 29.49 7.13
C MET A 715 21.47 29.67 8.09
N ASP A 716 21.21 30.11 9.31
CA ASP A 716 22.19 30.19 10.40
C ASP A 716 22.07 28.96 11.30
N ILE A 717 23.17 28.58 11.96
CA ILE A 717 23.20 27.48 12.93
C ILE A 717 23.48 28.07 14.30
N LYS A 718 22.61 27.76 15.26
CA LYS A 718 22.84 28.08 16.68
C LYS A 718 22.99 26.78 17.47
N THR A 719 24.03 26.72 18.29
CA THR A 719 24.27 25.60 19.19
C THR A 719 24.31 26.11 20.63
N VAL A 720 23.53 25.49 21.49
CA VAL A 720 23.60 25.64 22.95
C VAL A 720 24.10 24.33 23.55
N THR A 721 24.96 24.39 24.56
CA THR A 721 25.63 23.21 25.11
C THR A 721 25.72 23.32 26.62
N ASP A 722 25.54 22.20 27.30
CA ASP A 722 25.80 22.01 28.73
C ASP A 722 26.41 20.62 28.99
N SER A 723 26.83 20.33 30.21
CA SER A 723 27.49 19.06 30.54
C SER A 723 27.25 18.62 31.98
N TYR A 724 27.23 17.30 32.20
CA TYR A 724 27.06 16.68 33.52
C TYR A 724 28.05 15.52 33.73
N GLU A 725 28.23 15.12 34.99
CA GLU A 725 29.07 13.98 35.36
C GLU A 725 28.22 12.70 35.46
N VAL A 726 28.70 11.57 34.95
CA VAL A 726 28.13 10.26 35.22
C VAL A 726 29.03 9.53 36.20
N VAL A 727 28.48 9.11 37.34
CA VAL A 727 29.21 8.37 38.37
C VAL A 727 28.75 6.93 38.38
N VAL A 728 29.61 6.02 37.94
CA VAL A 728 29.34 4.58 37.94
C VAL A 728 29.91 3.95 39.21
N LYS A 729 29.03 3.38 40.04
CA LYS A 729 29.36 2.65 41.27
C LYS A 729 29.52 1.16 40.98
N ALA A 730 30.41 0.51 41.74
CA ALA A 730 30.46 -0.95 41.75
C ALA A 730 29.17 -1.50 42.38
N PRO A 731 28.67 -2.67 41.92
CA PRO A 731 27.49 -3.29 42.51
C PRO A 731 27.72 -3.59 43.99
N ALA A 732 26.66 -3.41 44.80
CA ALA A 732 26.68 -3.76 46.22
C ALA A 732 26.95 -5.28 46.38
N GLN A 733 27.63 -5.69 47.46
CA GLN A 733 28.07 -7.07 47.66
C GLN A 733 27.59 -7.64 49.00
N LYS A 734 27.16 -8.91 48.98
CA LYS A 734 26.78 -9.72 50.16
C LYS A 734 27.80 -10.81 50.42
N GLU A 735 27.95 -11.16 51.69
CA GLU A 735 28.69 -12.34 52.12
C GLU A 735 27.79 -13.57 52.05
N ILE A 736 28.20 -14.58 51.26
CA ILE A 736 27.56 -15.89 51.23
C ILE A 736 28.38 -16.84 52.07
N LYS A 737 27.74 -17.46 53.05
CA LYS A 737 28.36 -18.45 53.93
C LYS A 737 28.01 -19.83 53.45
N VAL A 738 28.98 -20.74 53.46
CA VAL A 738 28.74 -22.17 53.26
C VAL A 738 29.40 -22.98 54.36
N SER A 739 28.77 -24.08 54.74
CA SER A 739 29.36 -25.10 55.60
C SER A 739 29.16 -26.49 55.01
N ALA A 740 30.16 -27.35 55.16
CA ALA A 740 30.06 -28.76 54.86
C ALA A 740 29.85 -29.57 56.15
N VAL A 741 28.90 -30.49 56.12
CA VAL A 741 28.56 -31.40 57.21
C VAL A 741 28.78 -32.83 56.73
N TRP A 742 29.41 -33.65 57.55
CA TRP A 742 29.74 -35.04 57.22
C TRP A 742 28.90 -36.00 58.07
N ASN A 743 28.06 -36.79 57.41
CA ASN A 743 27.26 -37.86 58.00
C ASN A 743 27.87 -39.22 57.60
N ASP A 744 28.97 -39.57 58.25
CA ASP A 744 29.82 -40.74 57.92
C ASP A 744 30.37 -41.47 59.16
N GLY A 745 29.68 -41.33 60.30
CA GLY A 745 30.07 -41.98 61.55
C GLY A 745 31.39 -41.47 62.16
N ASP A 746 31.68 -40.17 62.00
CA ASP A 746 32.97 -39.55 62.39
C ASP A 746 34.16 -40.10 61.60
N ASN A 747 33.97 -40.21 60.28
CA ASN A 747 34.94 -40.79 59.34
C ASN A 747 35.34 -42.23 59.73
N LYS A 748 34.35 -43.07 60.09
CA LYS A 748 34.58 -44.44 60.61
C LYS A 748 35.48 -45.28 59.68
N ASP A 749 35.29 -45.12 58.37
CA ASP A 749 35.97 -45.91 57.35
C ASP A 749 37.27 -45.24 56.83
N GLY A 750 37.61 -44.04 57.34
CA GLY A 750 38.84 -43.33 56.98
C GLY A 750 38.87 -42.75 55.55
N ILE A 751 37.73 -42.76 54.85
CA ILE A 751 37.62 -42.39 53.42
C ILE A 751 37.18 -40.94 53.19
N ARG A 752 36.91 -40.15 54.25
CA ARG A 752 36.55 -38.73 54.10
C ARG A 752 37.67 -37.99 53.36
N PRO A 753 37.37 -37.26 52.28
CA PRO A 753 38.38 -36.50 51.57
C PRO A 753 38.96 -35.39 52.44
N ILE A 754 40.21 -35.02 52.16
CA ILE A 754 40.92 -33.97 52.91
C ILE A 754 40.35 -32.57 52.69
N SER A 755 39.62 -32.36 51.59
CA SER A 755 38.88 -31.13 51.28
C SER A 755 37.72 -31.39 50.33
N ALA A 756 36.81 -30.43 50.22
CA ALA A 756 35.74 -30.40 49.22
C ALA A 756 35.66 -29.02 48.56
N PHE A 757 35.39 -28.98 47.25
CA PHE A 757 35.22 -27.74 46.49
C PHE A 757 33.74 -27.46 46.22
N ILE A 758 33.28 -26.31 46.70
CA ILE A 758 31.93 -25.82 46.52
C ILE A 758 31.94 -24.74 45.44
N THR A 759 31.20 -24.93 44.36
CA THR A 759 31.08 -23.98 43.24
C THR A 759 29.84 -23.13 43.40
N PHE A 760 29.99 -21.82 43.21
CA PHE A 760 28.93 -20.82 43.30
C PHE A 760 28.65 -20.26 41.92
N PHE A 761 27.37 -20.06 41.62
CA PHE A 761 26.90 -19.41 40.41
C PHE A 761 26.06 -18.19 40.78
N ALA A 762 26.21 -17.11 40.04
CA ALA A 762 25.43 -15.88 40.18
C ALA A 762 24.62 -15.68 38.90
N ASP A 763 23.29 -15.61 39.02
CA ASP A 763 22.35 -15.47 37.90
C ASP A 763 22.54 -16.53 36.80
N GLY A 764 23.02 -17.72 37.18
CA GLY A 764 23.29 -18.85 36.28
C GLY A 764 24.74 -18.95 35.80
N ASP A 765 25.56 -17.91 35.95
CA ASP A 765 26.96 -17.88 35.51
C ASP A 765 27.94 -18.30 36.62
N PHE A 766 29.03 -18.98 36.26
CA PHE A 766 30.06 -19.39 37.22
C PHE A 766 30.69 -18.17 37.90
N LEU A 767 30.54 -18.08 39.22
CA LEU A 767 31.10 -16.99 40.01
C LEU A 767 32.47 -17.36 40.58
N LYS A 768 32.54 -18.44 41.37
CA LYS A 768 33.74 -18.85 42.11
C LYS A 768 33.65 -20.27 42.64
N ALA A 769 34.78 -20.91 42.90
CA ALA A 769 34.87 -22.12 43.72
C ALA A 769 35.57 -21.84 45.06
N ALA A 770 35.04 -22.38 46.16
CA ALA A 770 35.64 -22.30 47.49
C ALA A 770 35.98 -23.70 48.00
N GLU A 771 37.20 -23.86 48.52
CA GLU A 771 37.64 -25.09 49.18
C GLU A 771 37.30 -25.05 50.67
N VAL A 772 36.68 -26.12 51.18
CA VAL A 772 36.43 -26.33 52.62
C VAL A 772 37.18 -27.56 53.10
N TYR A 773 37.82 -27.47 54.26
CA TYR A 773 38.66 -28.53 54.83
C TYR A 773 38.70 -28.41 56.36
N ALA A 774 39.34 -29.38 57.02
CA ALA A 774 39.30 -29.49 58.49
C ALA A 774 39.77 -28.21 59.22
N ASP A 775 40.86 -27.57 58.78
CA ASP A 775 41.38 -26.35 59.42
C ASP A 775 40.50 -25.11 59.21
N THR A 776 39.56 -25.14 58.25
CA THR A 776 38.55 -24.07 58.06
C THR A 776 37.26 -24.33 58.83
N ASP A 777 37.25 -25.33 59.72
CA ASP A 777 36.04 -25.87 60.35
C ASP A 777 34.98 -26.26 59.31
N TRP A 778 35.42 -26.70 58.12
CA TRP A 778 34.55 -27.03 56.99
C TRP A 778 33.63 -25.87 56.53
N LYS A 779 34.08 -24.62 56.71
CA LYS A 779 33.34 -23.41 56.33
C LYS A 779 34.09 -22.58 55.31
N ALA A 780 33.33 -21.86 54.49
CA ALA A 780 33.85 -20.80 53.63
C ALA A 780 32.88 -19.61 53.58
N VAL A 781 33.43 -18.43 53.30
CA VAL A 781 32.67 -17.20 53.04
C VAL A 781 33.15 -16.65 51.70
N ILE A 782 32.22 -16.34 50.80
CA ILE A 782 32.50 -15.66 49.55
C ILE A 782 31.72 -14.33 49.49
N THR A 783 32.12 -13.44 48.61
CA THR A 783 31.33 -12.25 48.27
C THR A 783 30.67 -12.42 46.90
N ALA A 784 29.44 -11.95 46.77
CA ALA A 784 28.68 -11.93 45.52
C ALA A 784 27.86 -10.64 45.41
N PRO A 785 27.44 -10.19 44.22
CA PRO A 785 26.54 -9.05 44.09
C PRO A 785 25.24 -9.26 44.90
N ASP A 786 24.78 -8.22 45.59
CA ASP A 786 23.59 -8.27 46.45
C ASP A 786 22.34 -8.71 45.69
N SER A 787 22.19 -8.18 44.47
CA SER A 787 21.05 -8.42 43.59
C SER A 787 21.05 -9.79 42.89
N ALA A 788 22.18 -10.49 42.89
CA ALA A 788 22.30 -11.75 42.16
C ALA A 788 21.60 -12.91 42.88
N GLU A 789 20.93 -13.76 42.11
CA GLU A 789 20.45 -15.06 42.57
C GLU A 789 21.64 -16.02 42.64
N ILE A 790 21.92 -16.51 43.84
CA ILE A 790 23.08 -17.38 44.08
C ILE A 790 22.62 -18.83 44.17
N THR A 791 23.20 -19.68 43.33
CA THR A 791 23.07 -21.13 43.44
C THR A 791 24.42 -21.76 43.74
N VAL A 792 24.37 -22.92 44.39
CA VAL A 792 25.55 -23.64 44.85
C VAL A 792 25.52 -25.06 44.31
N ASN A 793 26.68 -25.54 43.91
CA ASN A 793 26.89 -26.92 43.52
C ASN A 793 28.21 -27.44 44.12
N VAL A 794 28.40 -28.76 44.08
CA VAL A 794 29.64 -29.40 44.54
C VAL A 794 30.45 -29.86 43.34
N PHE A 795 31.74 -29.58 43.35
CA PHE A 795 32.66 -30.14 42.36
C PHE A 795 32.77 -31.65 42.58
N LYS A 796 32.30 -32.44 41.61
CA LYS A 796 32.33 -33.90 41.68
C LYS A 796 33.76 -34.43 41.56
N THR A 797 34.11 -35.43 42.37
CA THR A 797 35.40 -36.15 42.35
C THR A 797 35.14 -37.66 42.32
N GLU A 798 36.19 -38.48 42.17
CA GLU A 798 36.05 -39.95 42.28
C GLU A 798 35.47 -40.39 43.65
N VAL A 799 35.60 -39.56 44.70
CA VAL A 799 35.09 -39.84 46.05
C VAL A 799 33.71 -39.22 46.30
N ILE A 800 33.40 -38.09 45.65
CA ILE A 800 32.14 -37.36 45.77
C ILE A 800 31.43 -37.39 44.41
N SER A 801 30.49 -38.32 44.23
CA SER A 801 29.56 -38.26 43.09
C SER A 801 28.26 -37.62 43.54
N GLY A 802 27.61 -36.88 42.64
CA GLY A 802 26.24 -36.45 42.87
C GLY A 802 25.27 -37.64 43.00
N THR A 803 23.98 -37.32 42.95
CA THR A 803 22.84 -38.26 43.01
C THR A 803 22.85 -39.38 41.96
N ASP A 804 23.85 -39.40 41.07
CA ASP A 804 24.06 -40.26 39.92
C ASP A 804 24.96 -41.50 40.18
N GLY A 805 25.45 -41.71 41.42
CA GLY A 805 25.67 -43.06 41.96
C GLY A 805 26.99 -43.79 41.68
N GLU A 806 28.09 -43.11 41.32
CA GLU A 806 29.41 -43.76 41.09
C GLU A 806 30.49 -43.48 42.17
N GLY A 807 30.24 -42.58 43.10
CA GLY A 807 31.17 -42.16 44.16
C GLY A 807 30.71 -42.58 45.56
N THR A 808 31.64 -42.58 46.51
CA THR A 808 31.45 -43.16 47.85
C THR A 808 30.61 -42.27 48.79
N TYR A 809 30.53 -40.96 48.52
CA TYR A 809 29.67 -40.00 49.22
C TYR A 809 28.58 -39.45 48.30
N SER A 810 27.35 -39.39 48.79
CA SER A 810 26.26 -38.57 48.25
C SER A 810 26.23 -37.19 48.92
N TYR A 811 25.66 -36.17 48.28
CA TYR A 811 25.47 -34.85 48.91
C TYR A 811 24.05 -34.29 48.74
N GLU A 812 23.65 -33.49 49.71
CA GLU A 812 22.43 -32.66 49.68
C GLU A 812 22.80 -31.22 50.04
N ILE A 813 22.25 -30.24 49.31
CA ILE A 813 22.46 -28.82 49.56
C ILE A 813 21.16 -28.24 50.11
N THR A 814 21.23 -27.61 51.27
CA THR A 814 20.11 -26.92 51.92
C THR A 814 20.48 -25.50 52.30
N GLY A 815 19.50 -24.67 52.63
CA GLY A 815 19.68 -23.26 52.93
C GLY A 815 19.59 -22.36 51.70
N SER A 816 20.02 -21.12 51.86
CA SER A 816 19.91 -20.07 50.83
C SER A 816 21.07 -19.09 50.91
N ALA A 817 21.15 -18.16 49.97
CA ALA A 817 22.13 -17.08 49.99
C ALA A 817 22.07 -16.23 51.27
N ASP A 818 20.87 -15.99 51.80
CA ASP A 818 20.65 -15.12 52.97
C ASP A 818 20.89 -15.84 54.30
N GLU A 819 20.54 -17.13 54.38
CA GLU A 819 20.69 -17.94 55.59
C GLU A 819 22.06 -18.64 55.68
N GLY A 820 22.74 -18.78 54.54
CA GLY A 820 23.92 -19.60 54.35
C GLY A 820 23.57 -21.00 53.84
N PHE A 821 24.45 -21.55 53.01
CA PHE A 821 24.31 -22.90 52.47
C PHE A 821 24.92 -23.95 53.40
N VAL A 822 24.27 -25.12 53.47
CA VAL A 822 24.78 -26.30 54.15
C VAL A 822 24.83 -27.46 53.16
N VAL A 823 26.03 -27.97 52.92
CA VAL A 823 26.28 -29.13 52.06
C VAL A 823 26.49 -30.34 52.95
N THR A 824 25.53 -31.27 52.96
CA THR A 824 25.62 -32.48 53.77
C THR A 824 26.12 -33.63 52.93
N PHE A 825 27.34 -34.09 53.20
CA PHE A 825 27.94 -35.28 52.61
C PHE A 825 27.56 -36.50 53.44
N THR A 826 26.95 -37.51 52.82
CA THR A 826 26.50 -38.73 53.49
C THR A 826 27.20 -39.96 52.92
N HIS A 827 27.80 -40.74 53.81
CA HIS A 827 28.33 -42.07 53.54
C HIS A 827 27.82 -43.03 54.60
N THR A 828 27.36 -44.21 54.20
CA THR A 828 26.92 -45.25 55.14
C THR A 828 28.11 -46.16 55.43
N PRO A 829 28.67 -46.15 56.66
CA PRO A 829 29.88 -46.91 56.95
C PRO A 829 29.66 -48.42 56.85
N GLU A 830 30.70 -49.16 56.43
CA GLU A 830 30.65 -50.63 56.43
C GLU A 830 30.52 -51.18 57.87
N GLU A 831 29.65 -52.18 58.06
CA GLU A 831 29.52 -52.87 59.35
C GLU A 831 30.77 -53.70 59.62
N ASP A 832 31.26 -53.68 60.87
CA ASP A 832 32.48 -54.38 61.28
C ASP A 832 32.35 -55.90 61.08
N GLU A 833 32.89 -56.44 59.98
CA GLU A 833 33.27 -57.86 59.92
C GLU A 833 34.55 -58.05 60.74
N SER A 834 34.39 -58.25 62.05
CA SER A 834 35.49 -58.68 62.90
C SER A 834 35.76 -60.18 62.75
N SER A 835 37.06 -60.47 62.60
CA SER A 835 37.81 -61.69 62.95
C SER A 835 37.83 -62.86 61.97
N GLU A 836 39.01 -63.13 61.40
CA GLU A 836 39.92 -64.25 61.75
C GLU A 836 41.24 -64.11 60.94
N ASP A 837 42.35 -63.75 61.61
CA ASP A 837 43.48 -64.64 61.99
C ASP A 837 44.35 -65.08 60.78
N ASP A 838 45.45 -64.38 60.50
CA ASP A 838 46.83 -64.68 60.92
C ASP A 838 47.41 -65.99 60.36
N SER A 839 48.36 -65.88 59.41
CA SER A 839 49.77 -66.25 59.65
C SER A 839 50.60 -66.42 58.37
N SER A 840 51.57 -65.49 58.25
CA SER A 840 53.02 -65.73 58.10
C SER A 840 53.68 -66.14 56.76
N GLU A 841 54.88 -65.55 56.61
CA GLU A 841 56.08 -65.93 55.81
C GLU A 841 56.12 -65.51 54.32
N ASN A 842 57.18 -64.92 53.75
CA ASN A 842 58.49 -64.46 54.22
C ASN A 842 59.17 -63.58 53.12
N GLU A 843 59.97 -62.61 53.54
CA GLU A 843 61.15 -61.95 52.93
C GLU A 843 61.40 -61.93 51.39
N SER A 844 61.61 -60.73 50.80
CA SER A 844 62.94 -60.12 50.56
C SER A 844 63.00 -59.11 49.39
N SER A 845 63.16 -57.84 49.76
CA SER A 845 64.16 -56.83 49.32
C SER A 845 64.57 -56.60 47.84
N LYS A 846 64.73 -55.29 47.57
CA LYS A 846 65.67 -54.54 46.68
C LYS A 846 65.01 -53.90 45.45
N ASP A 847 64.91 -52.57 45.43
CA ASP A 847 65.98 -51.60 45.03
C ASP A 847 66.38 -51.84 43.57
N GLU A 848 66.49 -50.86 42.67
CA GLU A 848 66.59 -49.41 42.79
C GLU A 848 66.51 -48.85 41.35
N SER A 849 66.04 -47.60 41.26
CA SER A 849 66.59 -46.48 40.47
C SER A 849 66.85 -46.64 38.96
N SER A 850 66.26 -45.75 38.13
CA SER A 850 66.87 -44.50 37.60
C SER A 850 67.29 -44.75 36.13
N GLU A 851 67.23 -43.85 35.15
CA GLU A 851 67.38 -42.40 34.98
C GLU A 851 66.55 -42.10 33.70
N ASP A 852 65.66 -41.11 33.61
CA ASP A 852 65.85 -39.66 33.54
C ASP A 852 66.74 -39.12 32.40
N GLU A 853 66.24 -38.01 31.86
CA GLU A 853 66.84 -37.04 30.93
C GLU A 853 66.93 -37.42 29.43
N SER A 854 66.62 -36.60 28.42
CA SER A 854 66.20 -35.21 28.17
C SER A 854 67.05 -34.66 27.00
N SER A 855 66.52 -33.61 26.35
CA SER A 855 67.21 -32.64 25.47
C SER A 855 67.40 -33.02 23.99
N GLU A 856 66.75 -32.30 23.06
CA GLU A 856 67.25 -31.11 22.31
C GLU A 856 68.05 -31.54 21.05
N ALA A 857 68.05 -30.89 19.88
CA ALA A 857 67.35 -29.75 19.30
C ALA A 857 67.70 -29.69 17.79
N GLU A 858 66.91 -28.89 17.05
CA GLU A 858 67.29 -28.03 15.91
C GLU A 858 67.53 -28.51 14.45
N SER A 859 66.78 -27.81 13.58
CA SER A 859 67.13 -27.29 12.22
C SER A 859 67.07 -28.29 11.05
N SER A 860 66.62 -27.98 9.82
CA SER A 860 66.38 -26.74 9.08
C SER A 860 65.53 -27.00 7.80
N LYS A 861 64.97 -25.92 7.26
CA LYS A 861 64.22 -25.63 6.00
C LYS A 861 64.45 -26.51 4.74
N ASP A 862 63.40 -26.73 3.93
CA ASP A 862 63.09 -25.96 2.68
C ASP A 862 61.89 -26.51 1.85
N GLU A 863 61.14 -25.55 1.29
CA GLU A 863 60.42 -25.45 -0.01
C GLU A 863 59.25 -26.35 -0.51
N SER A 864 58.24 -25.62 -1.04
CA SER A 864 57.38 -25.85 -2.24
C SER A 864 56.19 -26.83 -2.16
N SER A 865 55.13 -26.72 -2.95
CA SER A 865 54.24 -25.64 -3.45
C SER A 865 53.12 -26.34 -4.24
N GLU A 866 51.90 -25.84 -4.07
CA GLU A 866 50.64 -25.97 -4.84
C GLU A 866 50.56 -26.80 -6.13
N ALA A 867 49.42 -27.48 -6.28
CA ALA A 867 49.01 -28.23 -7.46
C ALA A 867 47.77 -27.58 -8.11
N GLU A 868 47.88 -27.21 -9.39
CA GLU A 868 46.77 -26.95 -10.32
C GLU A 868 46.84 -27.93 -11.49
N SER A 869 45.70 -28.49 -11.90
CA SER A 869 45.61 -29.42 -13.04
C SER A 869 44.79 -28.86 -14.22
N SER A 870 45.53 -28.53 -15.27
CA SER A 870 45.36 -28.84 -16.71
C SER A 870 44.09 -28.51 -17.51
N LYS A 871 44.33 -27.63 -18.49
CA LYS A 871 43.70 -27.38 -19.82
C LYS A 871 43.88 -28.58 -20.79
N ASN A 872 43.05 -28.92 -21.79
CA ASN A 872 42.31 -28.23 -22.88
C ASN A 872 42.92 -28.58 -24.25
N ASP A 873 42.10 -28.90 -25.27
CA ASP A 873 42.37 -28.77 -26.73
C ASP A 873 41.08 -29.21 -27.51
N THR A 874 40.59 -28.66 -28.63
CA THR A 874 41.20 -28.01 -29.81
C THR A 874 40.15 -27.27 -30.69
N SER A 875 40.57 -26.14 -31.29
CA SER A 875 40.39 -25.59 -32.67
C SER A 875 39.06 -25.45 -33.47
N LYS A 876 38.84 -24.19 -33.94
CA LYS A 876 38.57 -23.63 -35.31
C LYS A 876 37.19 -23.73 -36.05
N ALA A 877 36.62 -22.52 -36.25
CA ALA A 877 36.12 -21.83 -37.48
C ALA A 877 35.16 -22.51 -38.51
N SER A 878 34.02 -21.86 -38.82
CA SER A 878 33.63 -21.26 -40.14
C SER A 878 32.09 -21.16 -40.41
N GLU A 879 31.67 -20.05 -41.04
CA GLU A 879 30.58 -19.89 -42.05
C GLU A 879 29.06 -19.97 -41.69
N ALA A 880 28.34 -18.89 -42.05
CA ALA A 880 26.95 -18.90 -42.56
C ALA A 880 26.99 -18.90 -44.12
N PRO A 881 25.89 -18.95 -44.93
CA PRO A 881 24.43 -18.89 -44.65
C PRO A 881 23.55 -19.89 -45.48
N LYS A 882 22.20 -19.87 -45.35
CA LYS A 882 21.23 -19.83 -46.48
C LYS A 882 19.74 -19.84 -46.10
N ASP A 883 19.00 -19.07 -46.92
CA ASP A 883 17.55 -18.91 -47.11
C ASP A 883 16.68 -20.18 -47.08
N ASN A 884 15.42 -20.01 -46.68
CA ASN A 884 14.28 -20.39 -47.54
C ASN A 884 12.95 -19.72 -47.14
N ASN A 885 12.38 -18.99 -48.10
CA ASN A 885 11.01 -18.51 -48.18
C ASN A 885 10.09 -19.63 -48.70
N PRO A 886 8.77 -19.60 -48.45
CA PRO A 886 7.90 -19.35 -49.59
C PRO A 886 6.68 -18.46 -49.29
N LYS A 887 6.46 -17.48 -50.18
CA LYS A 887 5.16 -16.84 -50.45
C LYS A 887 4.27 -17.81 -51.26
N THR A 888 2.97 -17.85 -51.00
CA THR A 888 1.89 -17.48 -51.96
C THR A 888 0.47 -17.77 -51.45
N GLY A 889 -0.40 -16.75 -51.52
CA GLY A 889 -1.76 -16.86 -52.08
C GLY A 889 -2.95 -16.88 -51.11
N ALA A 890 -3.75 -15.81 -51.11
CA ALA A 890 -5.16 -15.85 -51.54
C ALA A 890 -5.81 -14.47 -51.44
N ALA A 891 -6.34 -13.99 -52.56
CA ALA A 891 -7.26 -12.87 -52.65
C ALA A 891 -8.69 -13.40 -52.64
N VAL A 892 -9.45 -13.10 -51.58
CA VAL A 892 -10.91 -13.24 -51.42
C VAL A 892 -11.26 -12.27 -50.28
N SER A 893 -12.22 -11.36 -50.28
CA SER A 893 -13.22 -10.84 -51.22
C SER A 893 -13.75 -9.56 -50.55
N LEU A 894 -13.66 -8.39 -51.21
CA LEU A 894 -14.25 -7.13 -50.73
C LEU A 894 -15.79 -7.13 -50.68
N PHE A 895 -16.45 -8.22 -51.08
CA PHE A 895 -17.90 -8.34 -51.07
C PHE A 895 -18.48 -8.86 -49.74
N ALA A 896 -17.65 -9.42 -48.85
CA ALA A 896 -18.11 -9.88 -47.54
C ALA A 896 -18.33 -8.70 -46.57
N VAL A 897 -17.51 -7.64 -46.69
CA VAL A 897 -17.51 -6.49 -45.77
C VAL A 897 -18.80 -5.66 -45.85
N SER A 898 -19.47 -5.60 -47.01
CA SER A 898 -20.73 -4.84 -47.17
C SER A 898 -22.00 -5.57 -46.73
N LEU A 899 -21.95 -6.90 -46.53
CA LEU A 899 -23.06 -7.69 -45.98
C LEU A 899 -22.99 -7.77 -44.45
N ILE A 900 -21.80 -7.62 -43.88
CA ILE A 900 -21.54 -7.65 -42.43
C ILE A 900 -22.09 -6.39 -41.74
N THR A 901 -22.04 -5.23 -42.39
CA THR A 901 -22.57 -3.96 -41.86
C THR A 901 -24.10 -3.97 -41.67
N ALA A 902 -24.84 -4.71 -42.52
CA ALA A 902 -26.30 -4.78 -42.41
C ALA A 902 -26.78 -5.77 -41.32
N ALA A 903 -25.99 -6.80 -41.01
CA ALA A 903 -26.34 -7.80 -39.99
C ALA A 903 -26.09 -7.30 -38.56
N ALA A 904 -25.00 -6.55 -38.34
CA ALA A 904 -24.70 -5.93 -37.06
C ALA A 904 -25.77 -4.89 -36.66
N VAL A 905 -26.20 -4.05 -37.61
CA VAL A 905 -27.27 -3.06 -37.39
C VAL A 905 -28.62 -3.72 -37.04
N THR A 906 -28.93 -4.89 -37.64
CA THR A 906 -30.20 -5.59 -37.37
C THR A 906 -30.22 -6.29 -35.99
N ALA A 907 -29.05 -6.63 -35.43
CA ALA A 907 -28.94 -7.24 -34.10
C ALA A 907 -29.09 -6.20 -32.96
N VAL A 908 -28.61 -4.97 -33.19
CA VAL A 908 -28.74 -3.83 -32.26
C VAL A 908 -30.21 -3.43 -32.07
N VAL A 909 -31.01 -3.41 -33.16
CA VAL A 909 -32.44 -3.04 -33.11
C VAL A 909 -33.29 -4.02 -32.29
N LYS A 910 -32.91 -5.30 -32.19
CA LYS A 910 -33.70 -6.32 -31.48
C LYS A 910 -33.47 -6.39 -29.97
N ARG A 911 -32.42 -5.76 -29.43
CA ARG A 911 -32.15 -5.74 -27.98
C ARG A 911 -32.80 -4.56 -27.25
N ARG A 912 -33.04 -3.43 -27.92
CA ARG A 912 -33.67 -2.23 -27.32
C ARG A 912 -35.21 -2.21 -27.30
N GLU A 913 -35.87 -3.24 -27.86
CA GLU A 913 -37.34 -3.39 -27.80
C GLU A 913 -37.82 -4.33 -26.67
N LYS A 914 -36.96 -4.68 -25.70
CA LYS A 914 -37.34 -5.55 -24.58
C LYS A 914 -37.12 -4.88 -23.24
#